data_AF-A0A6C2YR59-F1
#
_entry.id   AF-A0A6C2YR59-F1
#
_cell.length_a   1.000
_cell.length_b   1.000
_cell.length_c   1.000
_cell.angle_alpha   90.00
_cell.angle_beta   90.00
_cell.angle_gamma   90.00
#
_symmetry.space_group_name_H-M   'P 1'
#
loop_
_entity.id
_entity.type
_entity.pdbx_description
1 polymer ?
#
loop_
_entity_poly.entity_id
_entity_poly.type
_entity_poly.pdbx_seq_one_letter_code
_entity_poly.pdbx_strand_id
1 'polypeptide(L)'
;MPQLRQSPLRSLEELERRDTPTTWVVNTSDDVNIAVDGKLTLREALLAAITNSAVGDAAAGDPTQEDVITFDLGPNPRLLVITGNGLPTISGGGPLRIDGSLPDGKIVHIDGSLVPDGVPGLIIENSSGVVLHKLTIARFRDSGIIIQNSSNVTITSSTVGTNPANAIGLGNRGHGIHIRGGSQQVTIGGTTPELGNRISANRDSGVRVEPDSHSVAILGNIINGHGTLGIDRGIEGVGGTGPTGPAFPVLSQAHVTPNGLVITGTLTGRPLQEYRVEFFRGNPPNASGHGEATTFISSIQVITDANGVANFRTPNLPPIISNAAITATATDWTTQDTSEFAANILSKRTGGTVHGVVFRDNNFNGIQDAGEPGIANAQVYVDADGNNTFSEGEIIVSTNSLGEFMFTLENDGNYSLRQLPIEGFTTTTPFPPAFPVIGGTKTTGISFGNRVTPDGGTPSGSVSGIVYRDLNQNSVRDADDPLLPGVRAYLDLNNNQRYDVGEPTGFTNADGVYTITAPINRTYLVRIESPSQLTPVSQDAYSVTVTDGRPQTGLDFGLRAINRNLLLGGPRYAVGADAGGAPIVRIYAQENPEPLLTIQAFDSQFTGGVRVAMGDVNRDGIPDVFAAAGPGAPPEVRVYDGQTGMLIGTILAFEASFRGGVFISTADFNFDGVTDFVVSPDQGGGPRVRILDGNSLATIADFFGIEDPNFRGGARVAITDINRDDVPDLLIAAGFGGGPRVAAFDGRSLRSGATPVKFFGDFFLFEPTLRNGVYLAGGDIDGDGFGDLVAGGGPGGGPRVFALSGRRLIESSGADQVVLANFFAGSSASRGGIRLSMKDLDGDNRAEIVAGAGTGDGAFTAAFRGSSVTPDGEPTSMLRMEVFPDFRGGVYVG
;
A
#
# COMPACT_ATOMS: atom_id res chain seq x y z
N MET A 1 24.23 34.97 -5.14
CA MET A 1 23.94 36.42 -5.05
C MET A 1 22.47 36.66 -5.35
N PRO A 2 21.71 37.23 -4.41
CA PRO A 2 20.68 38.19 -4.72
C PRO A 2 21.16 39.59 -4.28
N GLN A 3 21.20 40.53 -5.21
CA GLN A 3 21.50 41.93 -4.89
C GLN A 3 20.32 42.53 -4.11
N LEU A 4 20.49 42.65 -2.79
CA LEU A 4 19.72 43.58 -1.98
C LEU A 4 20.01 44.99 -2.52
N ARG A 5 18.98 45.69 -2.99
CA ARG A 5 19.05 47.14 -3.24
C ARG A 5 19.53 47.79 -1.95
N GLN A 6 20.76 48.29 -1.94
CA GLN A 6 21.26 49.13 -0.86
C GLN A 6 20.37 50.38 -0.82
N SER A 7 19.64 50.54 0.28
CA SER A 7 19.17 51.87 0.69
C SER A 7 20.38 52.82 0.67
N PRO A 8 20.22 54.08 0.24
CA PRO A 8 21.36 54.99 0.13
C PRO A 8 22.06 55.07 1.48
N LEU A 9 23.31 54.59 1.52
CA LEU A 9 24.20 54.70 2.67
C LEU A 9 24.40 56.19 2.92
N ARG A 10 24.10 56.68 4.12
CA ARG A 10 24.56 58.02 4.53
C ARG A 10 25.79 57.87 5.42
N SER A 11 26.83 58.63 5.14
CA SER A 11 27.96 58.71 6.08
C SER A 11 27.59 59.53 7.31
N LEU A 12 28.25 59.29 8.44
CA LEU A 12 28.20 60.16 9.62
C LEU A 12 28.50 61.59 9.21
N GLU A 13 29.50 61.79 8.33
CA GLU A 13 29.82 63.10 7.74
C GLU A 13 28.61 63.76 7.03
N GLU A 14 27.76 63.00 6.33
CA GLU A 14 26.53 63.53 5.71
C GLU A 14 25.42 63.83 6.74
N LEU A 15 25.45 63.19 7.90
CA LEU A 15 24.54 63.45 9.02
C LEU A 15 25.08 64.52 9.99
N GLU A 16 26.39 64.83 9.92
CA GLU A 16 27.08 65.91 10.63
C GLU A 16 27.06 67.24 9.84
N ARG A 17 26.75 67.23 8.54
CA ARG A 17 26.79 68.41 7.64
C ARG A 17 25.64 69.42 7.78
N ARG A 18 24.70 69.21 8.71
CA ARG A 18 23.57 70.11 9.06
C ARG A 18 22.63 70.51 7.90
N ASP A 19 22.84 70.01 6.69
CA ASP A 19 22.16 70.39 5.44
C ASP A 19 21.05 69.40 5.01
N THR A 20 20.92 68.25 5.68
CA THR A 20 19.85 67.27 5.44
C THR A 20 18.80 67.23 6.57
N PRO A 21 17.52 66.92 6.30
CA PRO A 21 16.46 66.85 7.31
C PRO A 21 16.42 65.44 7.93
N THR A 22 17.32 65.19 8.86
CA THR A 22 17.22 64.09 9.83
C THR A 22 17.37 64.75 11.18
N THR A 23 16.25 65.04 11.82
CA THR A 23 16.17 65.69 13.14
C THR A 23 16.51 64.66 14.20
N TRP A 24 17.69 64.80 14.80
CA TRP A 24 18.07 64.03 15.97
C TRP A 24 17.37 64.63 17.18
N VAL A 25 16.77 63.78 18.02
CA VAL A 25 16.15 64.20 19.29
C VAL A 25 16.97 63.60 20.42
N VAL A 26 17.75 64.45 21.08
CA VAL A 26 18.36 64.14 22.37
C VAL A 26 17.37 64.59 23.42
N ASN A 27 16.75 63.63 24.10
CA ASN A 27 15.92 63.88 25.26
C ASN A 27 16.72 63.47 26.50
N THR A 28 17.70 64.26 26.90
CA THR A 28 18.09 64.21 28.32
C THR A 28 16.94 64.83 29.12
N SER A 29 16.76 64.40 30.37
CA SER A 29 15.69 64.92 31.25
C SER A 29 15.91 66.39 31.68
N ASP A 30 17.06 66.97 31.35
CA ASP A 30 17.49 68.34 31.66
C ASP A 30 17.86 69.19 30.42
N ASP A 31 18.13 68.61 29.24
CA ASP A 31 18.36 69.37 28.00
C ASP A 31 17.10 69.49 27.14
N VAL A 32 16.60 70.71 27.06
CA VAL A 32 15.48 71.04 26.16
C VAL A 32 16.03 71.28 24.74
N ASN A 33 16.02 70.24 23.90
CA ASN A 33 15.87 70.25 22.43
C ASN A 33 16.05 71.58 21.65
N ILE A 34 17.12 72.36 21.84
CA ILE A 34 17.37 73.52 20.98
C ILE A 34 18.87 73.67 20.75
N ALA A 35 19.34 72.96 19.74
CA ALA A 35 20.44 73.50 18.97
C ALA A 35 20.03 74.85 18.38
N VAL A 36 20.93 75.85 18.31
CA VAL A 36 20.64 77.20 17.78
C VAL A 36 20.05 77.13 16.34
N ASP A 37 20.36 76.07 15.60
CA ASP A 37 19.88 75.78 14.25
C ASP A 37 18.80 74.68 14.14
N GLY A 38 18.36 74.12 15.27
CA GLY A 38 17.36 73.05 15.35
C GLY A 38 17.86 71.65 14.97
N LYS A 39 19.18 71.40 14.89
CA LYS A 39 19.77 70.09 14.57
C LYS A 39 20.96 69.76 15.48
N LEU A 40 20.99 68.57 16.09
CA LEU A 40 22.09 68.11 16.96
C LEU A 40 22.74 66.84 16.40
N THR A 41 24.07 66.75 16.30
CA THR A 41 24.76 65.53 15.81
C THR A 41 25.07 64.56 16.95
N LEU A 42 25.30 63.26 16.66
CA LEU A 42 25.75 62.29 17.68
C LEU A 42 27.04 62.73 18.38
N ARG A 43 27.97 63.35 17.64
CA ARG A 43 29.23 63.84 18.19
C ARG A 43 29.01 64.97 19.19
N GLU A 44 28.14 65.92 18.86
CA GLU A 44 27.79 67.03 19.76
C GLU A 44 27.00 66.53 20.97
N ALA A 45 26.05 65.61 20.77
CA ALA A 45 25.28 64.97 21.85
C ALA A 45 26.19 64.23 22.84
N LEU A 46 27.15 63.46 22.33
CA LEU A 46 28.16 62.80 23.15
C LEU A 46 29.00 63.85 23.88
N LEU A 47 29.59 64.82 23.18
CA LEU A 47 30.47 65.81 23.82
C LEU A 47 29.77 66.64 24.90
N ALA A 48 28.49 66.97 24.73
CA ALA A 48 27.70 67.69 25.71
C ALA A 48 27.51 66.88 26.99
N ALA A 49 27.01 65.64 26.87
CA ALA A 49 26.83 64.73 28.00
C ALA A 49 28.16 64.41 28.72
N ILE A 50 29.25 64.30 27.96
CA ILE A 50 30.57 63.99 28.51
C ILE A 50 31.16 65.17 29.31
N THR A 51 31.01 66.39 28.79
CA THR A 51 31.69 67.57 29.37
C THR A 51 30.85 68.33 30.38
N ASN A 52 29.54 68.05 30.49
CA ASN A 52 28.57 68.88 31.22
C ASN A 52 28.77 70.38 30.93
N SER A 53 29.13 70.66 29.68
CA SER A 53 29.46 71.98 29.17
C SER A 53 28.82 72.12 27.80
N ALA A 54 28.41 73.33 27.45
CA ALA A 54 27.84 73.58 26.14
C ALA A 54 28.94 73.36 25.07
N VAL A 55 28.77 72.35 24.22
CA VAL A 55 29.69 72.04 23.11
C VAL A 55 28.90 72.02 21.81
N GLY A 56 29.33 72.85 20.85
CA GLY A 56 28.55 73.09 19.64
C GLY A 56 27.24 73.79 19.99
N ASP A 57 26.11 73.22 19.56
CA ASP A 57 24.77 73.74 19.85
C ASP A 57 24.03 73.01 20.98
N ALA A 58 24.69 72.08 21.68
CA ALA A 58 24.08 71.39 22.82
C ALA A 58 24.18 72.20 24.12
N ALA A 59 23.15 72.12 24.97
CA ALA A 59 23.17 72.71 26.31
C ALA A 59 24.07 71.91 27.27
N ALA A 60 24.44 72.52 28.39
CA ALA A 60 25.18 71.86 29.46
C ALA A 60 24.20 71.19 30.42
N GLY A 61 24.35 69.88 30.63
CA GLY A 61 23.55 69.10 31.59
C GLY A 61 23.93 69.33 33.06
N ASP A 62 23.06 68.88 33.96
CA ASP A 62 23.29 68.77 35.40
C ASP A 62 24.17 67.55 35.67
N PRO A 63 25.39 67.73 36.22
CA PRO A 63 26.32 66.63 36.47
C PRO A 63 25.81 65.57 37.47
N THR A 64 24.66 65.80 38.11
CA THR A 64 24.03 64.89 39.06
C THR A 64 22.87 64.08 38.47
N GLN A 65 22.41 64.39 37.26
CA GLN A 65 21.32 63.68 36.57
C GLN A 65 21.86 62.75 35.48
N GLU A 66 21.04 61.76 35.09
CA GLU A 66 21.38 60.85 33.99
C GLU A 66 21.09 61.53 32.65
N ASP A 67 22.12 61.69 31.83
CA ASP A 67 21.96 62.09 30.44
C ASP A 67 21.42 60.92 29.62
N VAL A 68 20.37 61.11 28.83
CA VAL A 68 19.80 60.07 27.97
C VAL A 68 19.87 60.45 26.49
N ILE A 69 20.68 59.73 25.72
CA ILE A 69 20.80 59.86 24.26
C ILE A 69 19.88 58.83 23.59
N THR A 70 18.85 59.32 22.88
CA THR A 70 17.95 58.55 22.02
C THR A 70 18.12 58.92 20.54
N PHE A 71 17.58 58.11 19.63
CA PHE A 71 17.71 58.33 18.18
C PHE A 71 16.36 58.48 17.51
N ASP A 72 16.18 59.56 16.73
CA ASP A 72 15.05 59.75 15.81
C ASP A 72 15.58 59.89 14.37
N LEU A 73 15.61 58.77 13.63
CA LEU A 73 16.24 58.70 12.29
C LEU A 73 15.21 58.68 11.15
N GLY A 74 13.91 58.91 11.44
CA GLY A 74 12.84 58.80 10.44
C GLY A 74 12.73 57.39 9.81
N PRO A 75 12.02 57.24 8.67
CA PRO A 75 11.74 55.92 8.08
C PRO A 75 12.98 55.24 7.43
N ASN A 76 14.03 56.01 7.07
CA ASN A 76 15.33 55.57 6.53
C ASN A 76 16.35 56.74 6.63
N PRO A 77 17.68 56.54 6.87
CA PRO A 77 18.42 55.30 7.09
C PRO A 77 18.76 54.99 8.57
N ARG A 78 18.87 53.68 8.89
CA ARG A 78 19.13 53.12 10.24
C ARG A 78 20.61 52.74 10.48
N LEU A 79 21.48 53.19 9.59
CA LEU A 79 22.90 52.87 9.52
C LEU A 79 23.70 54.18 9.58
N LEU A 80 24.59 54.26 10.55
CA LEU A 80 25.47 55.38 10.81
C LEU A 80 26.91 54.98 10.49
N VAL A 81 27.41 55.37 9.33
CA VAL A 81 28.78 55.01 8.90
C VAL A 81 29.79 56.02 9.45
N ILE A 82 30.59 55.62 10.42
CA ILE A 82 31.63 56.45 11.04
C ILE A 82 32.83 56.58 10.11
N THR A 83 33.34 57.80 10.01
CA THR A 83 34.53 58.19 9.23
C THR A 83 35.50 58.99 10.12
N GLY A 84 36.70 59.27 9.61
CA GLY A 84 37.69 60.09 10.33
C GLY A 84 38.21 59.41 11.62
N ASN A 85 38.43 60.20 12.67
CA ASN A 85 39.06 59.76 13.92
C ASN A 85 38.14 58.96 14.87
N GLY A 86 36.96 58.51 14.41
CA GLY A 86 35.99 57.80 15.25
C GLY A 86 35.08 58.72 16.07
N LEU A 87 34.33 58.12 16.99
CA LEU A 87 33.44 58.83 17.93
C LEU A 87 34.22 59.41 19.12
N PRO A 88 33.74 60.49 19.78
CA PRO A 88 34.35 61.00 21.01
C PRO A 88 34.45 59.93 22.10
N THR A 89 35.55 59.97 22.86
CA THR A 89 35.70 59.17 24.08
C THR A 89 34.73 59.67 25.15
N ILE A 90 33.95 58.77 25.71
CA ILE A 90 33.06 59.01 26.86
C ILE A 90 33.94 59.09 28.12
N SER A 91 34.39 60.30 28.46
CA SER A 91 35.32 60.54 29.58
C SER A 91 34.94 61.68 30.53
N GLY A 92 34.84 61.37 31.82
CA GLY A 92 34.27 62.31 32.79
C GLY A 92 32.76 62.48 32.62
N GLY A 93 32.12 63.22 33.52
CA GLY A 93 30.68 63.48 33.50
C GLY A 93 29.86 62.68 34.52
N GLY A 94 28.55 62.98 34.57
CA GLY A 94 27.55 62.28 35.36
C GLY A 94 27.13 60.95 34.69
N PRO A 95 26.10 60.25 35.20
CA PRO A 95 25.56 59.05 34.56
C PRO A 95 25.10 59.33 33.12
N LEU A 96 25.35 58.40 32.19
CA LEU A 96 25.00 58.54 30.76
C LEU A 96 24.35 57.27 30.23
N ARG A 97 23.14 57.37 29.67
CA ARG A 97 22.46 56.30 28.94
C ARG A 97 22.42 56.59 27.44
N ILE A 98 22.84 55.64 26.62
CA ILE A 98 22.65 55.64 25.16
C ILE A 98 21.68 54.52 24.81
N ASP A 99 20.49 54.88 24.32
CA ASP A 99 19.41 53.96 23.97
C ASP A 99 19.12 53.97 22.47
N GLY A 100 19.52 52.90 21.78
CA GLY A 100 19.32 52.72 20.34
C GLY A 100 17.94 52.20 19.93
N SER A 101 16.95 52.18 20.82
CA SER A 101 15.57 51.76 20.50
C SER A 101 14.90 52.69 19.50
N LEU A 102 14.35 52.13 18.42
CA LEU A 102 13.53 52.86 17.45
C LEU A 102 12.03 52.49 17.58
N PRO A 103 11.09 53.40 17.25
CA PRO A 103 9.64 53.16 17.37
C PRO A 103 9.11 51.96 16.57
N ASP A 104 9.82 51.55 15.52
CA ASP A 104 9.47 50.40 14.68
C ASP A 104 10.04 49.06 15.18
N GLY A 105 10.61 49.05 16.40
CA GLY A 105 11.20 47.87 17.04
C GLY A 105 12.59 47.51 16.52
N LYS A 106 13.19 48.31 15.65
CA LYS A 106 14.57 48.11 15.17
C LYS A 106 15.58 48.82 16.07
N ILE A 107 16.85 48.52 15.85
CA ILE A 107 17.98 49.09 16.61
C ILE A 107 18.92 49.88 15.71
N VAL A 108 19.55 50.90 16.29
CA VAL A 108 20.52 51.77 15.60
C VAL A 108 21.80 51.00 15.29
N HIS A 109 22.32 51.16 14.07
CA HIS A 109 23.56 50.51 13.63
C HIS A 109 24.69 51.52 13.42
N ILE A 110 25.68 51.47 14.29
CA ILE A 110 26.93 52.23 14.24
C ILE A 110 27.99 51.39 13.55
N ASP A 111 28.54 51.92 12.47
CA ASP A 111 29.35 51.16 11.52
C ASP A 111 30.72 51.79 11.27
N GLY A 112 31.78 51.08 11.60
CA GLY A 112 33.16 51.56 11.46
C GLY A 112 33.83 51.22 10.13
N SER A 113 33.11 50.82 9.08
CA SER A 113 33.77 50.27 7.88
C SER A 113 34.73 51.22 7.15
N LEU A 114 34.62 52.52 7.38
CA LEU A 114 35.42 53.57 6.77
C LEU A 114 36.40 54.26 7.72
N VAL A 115 36.52 53.82 8.99
CA VAL A 115 37.51 54.40 9.91
C VAL A 115 38.93 53.85 9.63
N PRO A 116 40.00 54.61 9.95
CA PRO A 116 41.38 54.13 9.91
C PRO A 116 41.66 52.95 10.85
N ASP A 117 42.76 52.24 10.61
CA ASP A 117 43.22 51.17 11.49
C ASP A 117 43.53 51.67 12.90
N GLY A 118 43.12 50.89 13.93
CA GLY A 118 43.28 51.26 15.33
C GLY A 118 42.16 52.13 15.92
N VAL A 119 41.10 52.43 15.15
CA VAL A 119 39.95 53.18 15.65
C VAL A 119 38.86 52.23 16.19
N PRO A 120 38.54 52.29 17.50
CA PRO A 120 37.46 51.50 18.11
C PRO A 120 36.07 52.12 17.87
N GLY A 121 35.02 51.40 18.26
CA GLY A 121 33.64 51.87 18.14
C GLY A 121 33.26 52.92 19.17
N LEU A 122 33.12 52.51 20.43
CA LEU A 122 32.90 53.40 21.58
C LEU A 122 34.03 53.20 22.60
N ILE A 123 34.48 54.29 23.19
CA ILE A 123 35.47 54.29 24.28
C ILE A 123 34.81 54.91 25.52
N ILE A 124 34.77 54.18 26.62
CA ILE A 124 34.35 54.65 27.94
C ILE A 124 35.61 54.70 28.80
N GLU A 125 36.03 55.88 29.21
CA GLU A 125 37.31 56.08 29.90
C GLU A 125 37.20 57.03 31.09
N ASN A 126 37.62 56.61 32.29
CA ASN A 126 37.53 57.43 33.51
C ASN A 126 36.09 57.90 33.82
N SER A 127 35.10 57.03 33.61
CA SER A 127 33.67 57.37 33.71
C SER A 127 32.92 56.45 34.67
N SER A 128 31.77 56.90 35.17
CA SER A 128 30.89 56.11 36.04
C SER A 128 29.42 56.26 35.68
N GLY A 129 28.66 55.17 35.72
CA GLY A 129 27.20 55.20 35.48
C GLY A 129 26.81 55.23 34.00
N VAL A 130 27.58 54.57 33.14
CA VAL A 130 27.31 54.54 31.69
C VAL A 130 26.43 53.33 31.33
N VAL A 131 25.32 53.55 30.64
CA VAL A 131 24.40 52.50 30.17
C VAL A 131 24.32 52.52 28.64
N LEU A 132 24.67 51.41 28.00
CA LEU A 132 24.48 51.19 26.57
C LEU A 132 23.34 50.18 26.37
N HIS A 133 22.30 50.58 25.66
CA HIS A 133 21.11 49.75 25.42
C HIS A 133 20.74 49.69 23.94
N LYS A 134 20.51 48.48 23.41
CA LYS A 134 20.00 48.27 22.04
C LYS A 134 20.77 49.00 20.93
N LEU A 135 22.10 48.90 20.95
CA LEU A 135 22.97 49.41 19.88
C LEU A 135 23.51 48.26 19.03
N THR A 136 23.74 48.48 17.74
CA THR A 136 24.62 47.62 16.93
C THR A 136 25.93 48.35 16.68
N ILE A 137 27.06 47.74 17.02
CA ILE A 137 28.41 48.31 16.84
C ILE A 137 29.28 47.30 16.08
N ALA A 138 29.65 47.61 14.84
CA ALA A 138 30.29 46.64 13.96
C ALA A 138 31.30 47.28 12.99
N ARG A 139 32.16 46.44 12.40
CA ARG A 139 33.16 46.78 11.36
C ARG A 139 34.23 47.81 11.76
N PHE A 140 34.45 48.05 13.05
CA PHE A 140 35.55 48.91 13.50
C PHE A 140 36.91 48.26 13.32
N ARG A 141 37.97 49.08 13.22
CA ARG A 141 39.33 48.62 12.95
C ARG A 141 40.16 48.36 14.21
N ASP A 142 39.54 48.45 15.37
CA ASP A 142 39.99 47.96 16.68
C ASP A 142 38.79 47.26 17.36
N SER A 143 38.69 47.29 18.69
CA SER A 143 37.60 46.72 19.46
C SER A 143 36.29 47.46 19.26
N GLY A 144 35.16 46.76 19.35
CA GLY A 144 33.84 47.37 19.24
C GLY A 144 33.57 48.38 20.35
N ILE A 145 33.79 47.98 21.60
CA ILE A 145 33.64 48.82 22.78
C ILE A 145 34.88 48.65 23.68
N ILE A 146 35.45 49.76 24.15
CA ILE A 146 36.53 49.78 25.13
C ILE A 146 36.01 50.41 26.42
N ILE A 147 36.24 49.75 27.55
CA ILE A 147 35.95 50.24 28.91
C ILE A 147 37.28 50.30 29.66
N GLN A 148 37.69 51.49 30.06
CA GLN A 148 38.98 51.75 30.68
C GLN A 148 38.84 52.62 31.93
N ASN A 149 39.48 52.25 33.04
CA ASN A 149 39.46 53.01 34.30
C ASN A 149 38.06 53.47 34.73
N SER A 150 37.02 52.67 34.47
CA SER A 150 35.62 53.09 34.59
C SER A 150 34.85 52.19 35.54
N SER A 151 33.75 52.71 36.10
CA SER A 151 32.89 51.93 36.99
C SER A 151 31.41 52.01 36.69
N ASN A 152 30.61 51.08 37.20
CA ASN A 152 29.14 51.09 37.04
C ASN A 152 28.71 51.24 35.57
N VAL A 153 29.25 50.39 34.69
CA VAL A 153 28.95 50.38 33.26
C VAL A 153 28.02 49.22 32.93
N THR A 154 26.89 49.47 32.27
CA THR A 154 25.93 48.43 31.88
C THR A 154 25.75 48.39 30.36
N ILE A 155 25.85 47.22 29.74
CA ILE A 155 25.62 47.02 28.32
C ILE A 155 24.53 45.95 28.16
N THR A 156 23.38 46.28 27.59
CA THR A 156 22.22 45.37 27.50
C THR A 156 21.60 45.36 26.11
N SER A 157 21.05 44.20 25.72
CA SER A 157 20.26 44.01 24.48
C SER A 157 20.93 44.52 23.20
N SER A 158 22.26 44.63 23.19
CA SER A 158 23.04 45.22 22.11
C SER A 158 23.71 44.15 21.25
N THR A 159 24.10 44.50 20.03
CA THR A 159 24.85 43.64 19.10
C THR A 159 26.24 44.20 18.85
N VAL A 160 27.30 43.41 19.04
CA VAL A 160 28.69 43.84 18.82
C VAL A 160 29.43 42.88 17.89
N GLY A 161 29.84 43.38 16.71
CA GLY A 161 30.59 42.64 15.70
C GLY A 161 29.73 41.93 14.62
N THR A 162 28.40 41.97 14.69
CA THR A 162 27.52 41.58 13.58
C THR A 162 26.38 42.56 13.42
N ASN A 163 25.63 42.49 12.32
CA ASN A 163 24.35 43.19 12.23
C ASN A 163 23.23 42.42 12.99
N PRO A 164 22.05 43.02 13.23
CA PRO A 164 20.92 42.37 13.89
C PRO A 164 20.35 41.15 13.14
N ALA A 165 20.78 40.92 11.90
CA ALA A 165 20.33 39.86 11.02
C ALA A 165 21.32 38.66 10.94
N ASN A 166 22.31 38.59 11.83
CA ASN A 166 23.33 37.52 11.87
C ASN A 166 24.16 37.35 10.59
N ALA A 167 24.37 38.42 9.82
CA ALA A 167 25.22 38.34 8.64
C ALA A 167 26.70 38.12 9.03
N ILE A 168 27.27 37.02 8.54
CA ILE A 168 28.67 36.62 8.70
C ILE A 168 29.56 37.64 7.95
N GLY A 169 30.67 38.09 8.56
CA GLY A 169 31.68 38.95 7.90
C GLY A 169 31.64 40.45 8.24
N LEU A 170 30.97 40.85 9.32
CA LEU A 170 30.86 42.26 9.76
C LEU A 170 31.57 42.56 11.09
N GLY A 171 32.50 41.71 11.51
CA GLY A 171 33.25 41.79 12.76
C GLY A 171 34.09 43.05 12.97
N ASN A 172 34.37 43.37 14.23
CA ASN A 172 35.42 44.33 14.58
C ASN A 172 36.80 43.65 14.47
N ARG A 173 37.86 44.42 14.17
CA ARG A 173 39.22 43.88 14.00
C ARG A 173 39.96 43.60 15.31
N GLY A 174 39.44 44.03 16.45
CA GLY A 174 39.91 43.70 17.79
C GLY A 174 38.92 42.79 18.54
N HIS A 175 38.75 43.04 19.84
CA HIS A 175 37.75 42.38 20.69
C HIS A 175 36.33 42.91 20.40
N GLY A 176 35.30 42.16 20.80
CA GLY A 176 33.95 42.74 20.85
C GLY A 176 33.89 43.85 21.89
N ILE A 177 34.15 43.47 23.14
CA ILE A 177 34.20 44.38 24.29
C ILE A 177 35.54 44.17 25.01
N HIS A 178 36.31 45.23 25.23
CA HIS A 178 37.60 45.19 25.94
C HIS A 178 37.52 45.99 27.24
N ILE A 179 37.70 45.34 28.39
CA ILE A 179 37.62 45.92 29.72
C ILE A 179 39.01 45.92 30.34
N ARG A 180 39.52 47.09 30.74
CA ARG A 180 40.90 47.27 31.24
C ARG A 180 41.04 48.42 32.23
N GLY A 181 42.25 48.60 32.77
CA GLY A 181 42.60 49.77 33.56
C GLY A 181 41.94 49.78 34.94
N GLY A 182 41.74 48.61 35.54
CA GLY A 182 41.08 48.52 36.85
C GLY A 182 39.61 48.90 36.82
N SER A 183 38.92 48.66 35.70
CA SER A 183 37.49 48.91 35.61
C SER A 183 36.71 47.96 36.51
N GLN A 184 35.61 48.45 37.12
CA GLN A 184 34.85 47.67 38.11
C GLN A 184 33.34 47.87 38.03
N GLN A 185 32.55 46.93 38.57
CA GLN A 185 31.07 47.01 38.53
C GLN A 185 30.54 47.13 37.08
N VAL A 186 31.07 46.30 36.18
CA VAL A 186 30.66 46.28 34.78
C VAL A 186 29.67 45.14 34.57
N THR A 187 28.49 45.43 34.03
CA THR A 187 27.48 44.43 33.66
C THR A 187 27.34 44.35 32.15
N ILE A 188 27.69 43.22 31.57
CA ILE A 188 27.46 42.89 30.16
C ILE A 188 26.29 41.90 30.14
N GLY A 189 25.13 42.35 29.70
CA GLY A 189 23.91 41.57 29.53
C GLY A 189 22.99 41.64 30.75
N GLY A 190 22.33 40.54 31.08
CA GLY A 190 21.43 40.46 32.23
C GLY A 190 20.90 39.06 32.50
N THR A 191 20.14 38.91 33.57
CA THR A 191 19.66 37.59 34.06
C THR A 191 18.48 37.03 33.27
N THR A 192 17.90 37.81 32.35
CA THR A 192 16.84 37.37 31.44
C THR A 192 17.34 37.42 29.99
N PRO A 193 16.84 36.53 29.10
CA PRO A 193 17.29 36.47 27.71
C PRO A 193 17.16 37.79 26.93
N GLU A 194 16.19 38.64 27.28
CA GLU A 194 15.93 39.91 26.61
C GLU A 194 17.01 40.96 26.88
N LEU A 195 17.71 40.85 28.02
CA LEU A 195 18.81 41.74 28.41
C LEU A 195 20.16 41.29 27.85
N GLY A 196 20.27 40.02 27.43
CA GLY A 196 21.48 39.45 26.86
C GLY A 196 21.93 40.19 25.59
N ASN A 197 23.23 40.44 25.48
CA ASN A 197 23.81 40.96 24.25
C ASN A 197 24.12 39.84 23.27
N ARG A 198 24.29 40.22 22.01
CA ARG A 198 24.83 39.36 20.97
C ARG A 198 26.20 39.86 20.53
N ILE A 199 27.23 39.11 20.84
CA ILE A 199 28.63 39.47 20.56
C ILE A 199 29.14 38.41 19.60
N SER A 200 29.50 38.78 18.37
CA SER A 200 29.94 37.76 17.41
C SER A 200 30.87 38.29 16.33
N ALA A 201 31.58 37.39 15.64
CA ALA A 201 32.42 37.68 14.47
C ALA A 201 33.63 38.62 14.67
N ASN A 202 33.93 39.04 15.90
CA ASN A 202 35.14 39.86 16.18
C ASN A 202 36.42 39.04 15.97
N ARG A 203 37.50 39.71 15.52
CA ARG A 203 38.76 39.05 15.17
C ARG A 203 39.46 38.42 16.37
N ASP A 204 39.41 39.07 17.53
CA ASP A 204 39.98 38.55 18.76
C ASP A 204 38.86 38.02 19.67
N SER A 205 39.00 38.12 21.00
CA SER A 205 38.01 37.58 21.96
C SER A 205 36.67 38.32 21.88
N GLY A 206 35.57 37.63 22.19
CA GLY A 206 34.23 38.26 22.27
C GLY A 206 34.20 39.34 23.35
N VAL A 207 34.52 38.97 24.57
CA VAL A 207 34.74 39.87 25.71
C VAL A 207 36.13 39.59 26.29
N ARG A 208 36.97 40.61 26.35
CA ARG A 208 38.29 40.58 26.98
C ARG A 208 38.25 41.38 28.28
N VAL A 209 38.63 40.76 29.39
CA VAL A 209 38.78 41.40 30.70
C VAL A 209 40.25 41.32 31.10
N GLU A 210 40.90 42.47 31.26
CA GLU A 210 42.28 42.49 31.74
C GLU A 210 42.35 42.13 33.24
N PRO A 211 43.47 41.53 33.71
CA PRO A 211 43.59 41.01 35.08
C PRO A 211 43.42 42.04 36.21
N ASP A 212 43.56 43.33 35.90
CA ASP A 212 43.41 44.42 36.86
C ASP A 212 41.94 44.79 37.13
N SER A 213 41.02 44.35 36.27
CA SER A 213 39.59 44.68 36.31
C SER A 213 38.78 43.57 37.01
N HIS A 214 37.83 43.94 37.86
CA HIS A 214 37.08 43.01 38.72
C HIS A 214 35.61 43.42 38.85
N SER A 215 34.76 42.57 39.42
CA SER A 215 33.30 42.82 39.46
C SER A 215 32.71 43.03 38.07
N VAL A 216 33.09 42.15 37.14
CA VAL A 216 32.62 42.14 35.76
C VAL A 216 31.64 40.99 35.55
N ALA A 217 30.34 41.32 35.56
CA ALA A 217 29.25 40.37 35.38
C ALA A 217 28.91 40.24 33.90
N ILE A 218 29.16 39.08 33.33
CA ILE A 218 28.81 38.74 31.95
C ILE A 218 27.67 37.72 32.01
N LEU A 219 26.44 38.16 31.76
CA LEU A 219 25.20 37.41 32.03
C LEU A 219 24.31 37.30 30.79
N GLY A 220 23.84 36.09 30.48
CA GLY A 220 22.82 35.83 29.46
C GLY A 220 23.21 36.18 28.02
N ASN A 221 24.49 36.48 27.75
CA ASN A 221 24.94 36.89 26.42
C ASN A 221 25.12 35.70 25.46
N ILE A 222 24.84 35.92 24.19
CA ILE A 222 25.22 35.02 23.10
C ILE A 222 26.55 35.52 22.54
N ILE A 223 27.62 34.72 22.69
CA ILE A 223 29.00 35.11 22.37
C ILE A 223 29.62 34.03 21.47
N ASN A 224 29.76 34.27 20.16
CA ASN A 224 30.17 33.23 19.21
C ASN A 224 30.88 33.71 17.92
N GLY A 225 31.64 32.83 17.29
CA GLY A 225 32.31 33.06 16.01
C GLY A 225 33.47 34.04 16.11
N HIS A 226 34.23 34.00 17.20
CA HIS A 226 35.39 34.86 17.45
C HIS A 226 36.69 34.18 17.03
N GLY A 227 37.77 34.96 16.83
CA GLY A 227 39.05 34.37 16.44
C GLY A 227 39.82 33.70 17.59
N THR A 228 39.47 33.98 18.85
CA THR A 228 40.08 33.38 20.05
C THR A 228 39.03 32.78 21.01
N LEU A 229 38.87 33.31 22.21
CA LEU A 229 37.91 32.84 23.22
C LEU A 229 36.64 33.71 23.22
N GLY A 230 35.50 33.12 23.61
CA GLY A 230 34.27 33.90 23.80
C GLY A 230 34.42 34.94 24.92
N ILE A 231 34.84 34.48 26.10
CA ILE A 231 35.23 35.32 27.24
C ILE A 231 36.68 34.97 27.57
N ASP A 232 37.51 36.00 27.70
CA ASP A 232 38.95 35.88 27.95
C ASP A 232 39.33 36.78 29.12
N ARG A 233 39.85 36.19 30.20
CA ARG A 233 40.28 36.94 31.39
C ARG A 233 41.80 37.12 31.53
N GLY A 234 42.58 36.86 30.47
CA GLY A 234 44.00 37.20 30.46
C GLY A 234 44.98 36.03 30.57
N ILE A 235 46.06 36.23 31.34
CA ILE A 235 47.25 35.33 31.46
C ILE A 235 46.88 33.96 32.10
N GLU A 236 45.62 33.78 32.50
CA GLU A 236 45.07 32.62 33.18
C GLU A 236 44.13 31.77 32.29
N GLY A 237 44.29 31.83 30.97
CA GLY A 237 43.44 31.05 30.06
C GLY A 237 43.34 29.58 30.46
N VAL A 238 42.19 28.94 30.23
CA VAL A 238 42.02 27.47 30.14
C VAL A 238 42.87 26.67 31.16
N GLY A 239 42.75 26.99 32.46
CA GLY A 239 43.40 26.21 33.53
C GLY A 239 43.98 26.97 34.72
N GLY A 240 43.83 28.29 34.83
CA GLY A 240 44.27 29.03 36.02
C GLY A 240 43.27 28.98 37.17
N THR A 241 43.64 28.43 38.33
CA THR A 241 42.93 28.64 39.61
C THR A 241 43.48 29.88 40.34
N GLY A 242 43.57 31.00 39.63
CA GLY A 242 44.09 32.26 40.17
C GLY A 242 43.07 33.04 41.02
N PRO A 243 43.53 33.97 41.88
CA PRO A 243 42.76 34.47 43.02
C PRO A 243 41.71 35.56 42.72
N THR A 244 41.46 35.95 41.46
CA THR A 244 40.64 37.13 41.13
C THR A 244 39.37 36.86 40.31
N GLY A 245 38.95 35.60 40.12
CA GLY A 245 37.65 35.25 39.52
C GLY A 245 37.22 33.81 39.80
N PRO A 246 35.93 33.44 39.60
CA PRO A 246 35.51 32.05 39.70
C PRO A 246 36.13 31.18 38.61
N ALA A 247 36.48 29.93 38.95
CA ALA A 247 36.80 28.93 37.96
C ALA A 247 35.57 28.61 37.10
N PHE A 248 35.79 28.29 35.83
CA PHE A 248 34.70 27.84 34.96
C PHE A 248 34.13 26.50 35.46
N PRO A 249 32.81 26.25 35.31
CA PRO A 249 32.23 24.96 35.63
C PRO A 249 32.89 23.81 34.84
N VAL A 250 33.06 22.65 35.48
CA VAL A 250 33.46 21.41 34.81
C VAL A 250 32.21 20.58 34.57
N LEU A 251 31.77 20.47 33.32
CA LEU A 251 30.61 19.68 32.94
C LEU A 251 31.01 18.20 32.79
N SER A 252 30.33 17.32 33.52
CA SER A 252 30.61 15.87 33.54
C SER A 252 29.66 15.09 32.64
N GLN A 253 28.39 15.51 32.55
CA GLN A 253 27.38 14.87 31.73
C GLN A 253 26.36 15.90 31.25
N ALA A 254 25.93 15.76 30.00
CA ALA A 254 24.77 16.44 29.44
C ALA A 254 23.88 15.35 28.84
N HIS A 255 22.77 15.05 29.52
CA HIS A 255 21.92 13.92 29.22
C HIS A 255 20.55 14.35 28.70
N VAL A 256 20.22 13.98 27.48
CA VAL A 256 18.90 14.23 26.90
C VAL A 256 17.95 13.12 27.34
N THR A 257 16.93 13.47 28.11
CA THR A 257 15.83 12.59 28.55
C THR A 257 14.56 12.87 27.75
N PRO A 258 13.51 12.02 27.83
CA PRO A 258 12.19 12.34 27.27
C PRO A 258 11.58 13.65 27.79
N ASN A 259 11.96 14.08 29.01
CA ASN A 259 11.38 15.24 29.70
C ASN A 259 12.26 16.50 29.60
N GLY A 260 13.39 16.45 28.90
CA GLY A 260 14.32 17.58 28.79
C GLY A 260 15.79 17.21 28.96
N LEU A 261 16.65 18.21 29.09
CA LEU A 261 18.09 18.05 29.28
C LEU A 261 18.45 18.10 30.77
N VAL A 262 19.29 17.17 31.22
CA VAL A 262 19.91 17.17 32.55
C VAL A 262 21.40 17.35 32.39
N ILE A 263 21.98 18.35 33.07
CA ILE A 263 23.42 18.60 33.09
C ILE A 263 23.93 18.34 34.50
N THR A 264 25.04 17.59 34.62
CA THR A 264 25.77 17.42 35.88
C THR A 264 27.17 17.97 35.74
N GLY A 265 27.69 18.53 36.82
CA GLY A 265 29.05 19.07 36.85
C GLY A 265 29.51 19.44 38.23
N THR A 266 30.69 20.03 38.25
CA THR A 266 31.34 20.51 39.47
C THR A 266 31.79 21.95 39.24
N LEU A 267 31.68 22.78 40.27
CA LEU A 267 32.19 24.13 40.32
C LEU A 267 33.16 24.24 41.48
N THR A 268 34.32 24.87 41.24
CA THR A 268 35.27 25.25 42.29
C THR A 268 35.32 26.78 42.38
N GLY A 269 35.37 27.29 43.60
CA GLY A 269 35.31 28.72 43.88
C GLY A 269 35.60 29.03 45.35
N ARG A 270 35.13 30.18 45.82
CA ARG A 270 35.28 30.58 47.23
C ARG A 270 34.43 29.69 48.13
N PRO A 271 34.86 29.35 49.35
CA PRO A 271 34.05 28.58 50.30
C PRO A 271 32.73 29.27 50.68
N LEU A 272 31.66 28.49 50.80
CA LEU A 272 30.33 28.96 51.24
C LEU A 272 29.77 30.14 50.44
N GLN A 273 30.07 30.18 49.15
CA GLN A 273 29.72 31.27 48.24
C GLN A 273 28.64 30.84 47.26
N GLU A 274 27.69 31.75 47.00
CA GLU A 274 26.65 31.56 45.98
C GLU A 274 27.17 31.96 44.59
N TYR A 275 26.93 31.09 43.63
CA TYR A 275 27.25 31.23 42.22
C TYR A 275 26.02 31.02 41.35
N ARG A 276 25.81 31.91 40.38
CA ARG A 276 24.89 31.69 39.27
C ARG A 276 25.62 30.94 38.16
N VAL A 277 25.20 29.72 37.86
CA VAL A 277 25.74 28.93 36.75
C VAL A 277 24.78 29.02 35.57
N GLU A 278 25.25 29.56 34.45
CA GLU A 278 24.47 29.72 33.21
C GLU A 278 24.89 28.67 32.18
N PHE A 279 23.91 28.03 31.53
CA PHE A 279 24.13 26.98 30.54
C PHE A 279 23.74 27.46 29.15
N PHE A 280 24.55 27.08 28.17
CA PHE A 280 24.39 27.52 26.79
C PHE A 280 24.58 26.35 25.83
N ARG A 281 23.90 26.41 24.68
CA ARG A 281 24.30 25.62 23.51
C ARG A 281 25.60 26.21 22.98
N GLY A 282 26.60 25.37 22.86
CA GLY A 282 27.89 25.73 22.27
C GLY A 282 27.98 25.45 20.78
N ASN A 283 29.04 25.96 20.17
CA ASN A 283 29.56 25.41 18.92
C ASN A 283 30.30 24.08 19.22
N PRO A 284 30.47 23.18 18.24
CA PRO A 284 31.45 22.10 18.36
C PRO A 284 32.81 22.67 18.81
N PRO A 285 33.64 21.92 19.58
CA PRO A 285 34.94 22.41 20.03
C PRO A 285 35.73 23.02 18.87
N ASN A 286 36.03 24.32 18.97
CA ASN A 286 36.95 25.02 18.07
C ASN A 286 38.40 24.77 18.54
N ALA A 287 39.37 25.38 17.85
CA ALA A 287 40.80 25.17 18.15
C ALA A 287 41.23 25.61 19.56
N SER A 288 40.44 26.44 20.28
CA SER A 288 40.75 26.85 21.66
C SER A 288 40.23 25.88 22.71
N GLY A 289 39.43 24.86 22.33
CA GLY A 289 38.92 23.82 23.24
C GLY A 289 37.82 24.28 24.22
N HIS A 290 37.52 25.58 24.27
CA HIS A 290 36.59 26.21 25.20
C HIS A 290 35.37 26.79 24.49
N GLY A 291 34.20 26.61 25.11
CA GLY A 291 32.91 26.83 24.45
C GLY A 291 32.64 28.30 24.12
N GLU A 292 32.11 28.55 22.93
CA GLU A 292 31.37 29.76 22.62
C GLU A 292 29.90 29.53 22.94
N ALA A 293 29.12 30.57 23.25
CA ALA A 293 27.68 30.46 23.48
C ALA A 293 26.90 30.88 22.24
N THR A 294 26.12 29.98 21.67
CA THR A 294 25.23 30.25 20.53
C THR A 294 23.79 30.49 20.94
N THR A 295 23.36 29.96 22.09
CA THR A 295 21.99 30.10 22.60
C THR A 295 22.00 29.90 24.12
N PHE A 296 21.34 30.79 24.87
CA PHE A 296 21.10 30.60 26.29
C PHE A 296 20.05 29.50 26.52
N ILE A 297 20.33 28.55 27.43
CA ILE A 297 19.41 27.46 27.78
C ILE A 297 18.68 27.80 29.07
N SER A 298 19.43 27.99 30.17
CA SER A 298 18.89 28.24 31.51
C SER A 298 20.02 28.58 32.49
N SER A 299 19.68 28.85 33.74
CA SER A 299 20.62 29.08 34.83
C SER A 299 20.17 28.37 36.11
N ILE A 300 21.12 27.98 36.95
CA ILE A 300 20.86 27.51 38.32
C ILE A 300 21.67 28.33 39.33
N GLN A 301 21.21 28.32 40.59
CA GLN A 301 22.02 28.78 41.73
C GLN A 301 22.73 27.59 42.36
N VAL A 302 24.00 27.78 42.71
CA VAL A 302 24.87 26.77 43.32
C VAL A 302 25.61 27.42 44.48
N ILE A 303 25.66 26.74 45.63
CA ILE A 303 26.43 27.18 46.79
C ILE A 303 27.59 26.20 46.98
N THR A 304 28.81 26.72 47.05
CA THR A 304 30.01 25.92 47.36
C THR A 304 30.06 25.51 48.82
N ASP A 305 30.67 24.35 49.08
CA ASP A 305 30.90 23.86 50.43
C ASP A 305 32.02 24.63 51.15
N ALA A 306 32.36 24.20 52.37
CA ALA A 306 33.45 24.79 53.16
C ALA A 306 34.85 24.63 52.53
N ASN A 307 35.00 23.76 51.51
CA ASN A 307 36.22 23.59 50.74
C ASN A 307 36.19 24.38 49.42
N GLY A 308 35.12 25.11 49.13
CA GLY A 308 34.96 25.84 47.88
C GLY A 308 34.52 24.97 46.70
N VAL A 309 33.96 23.78 46.93
CA VAL A 309 33.50 22.87 45.88
C VAL A 309 31.99 22.74 45.90
N ALA A 310 31.36 22.75 44.73
CA ALA A 310 29.95 22.40 44.58
C ALA A 310 29.76 21.38 43.45
N ASN A 311 29.11 20.26 43.76
CA ASN A 311 28.55 19.38 42.73
C ASN A 311 27.13 19.83 42.42
N PHE A 312 26.79 19.93 41.14
CA PHE A 312 25.46 20.34 40.73
C PHE A 312 24.84 19.36 39.73
N ARG A 313 23.51 19.31 39.77
CA ARG A 313 22.66 18.63 38.80
C ARG A 313 21.50 19.56 38.48
N THR A 314 21.28 19.85 37.21
CA THR A 314 20.16 20.70 36.80
C THR A 314 18.83 19.97 37.00
N PRO A 315 17.72 20.70 37.19
CA PRO A 315 16.40 20.17 36.88
C PRO A 315 16.32 19.84 35.37
N ASN A 316 15.21 19.24 34.94
CA ASN A 316 14.96 19.02 33.51
C ASN A 316 14.85 20.38 32.81
N LEU A 317 15.90 20.73 32.06
CA LEU A 317 15.96 21.92 31.24
C LEU A 317 15.17 21.70 29.93
N PRO A 318 14.76 22.77 29.22
CA PRO A 318 14.06 22.64 27.95
C PRO A 318 14.76 21.66 26.98
N PRO A 319 13.99 20.84 26.23
CA PRO A 319 14.55 19.79 25.39
C PRO A 319 15.44 20.36 24.28
N ILE A 320 16.56 19.68 24.03
CA ILE A 320 17.48 19.96 22.94
C ILE A 320 17.75 18.69 22.12
N ILE A 321 18.21 18.85 20.88
CA ILE A 321 18.63 17.72 20.04
C ILE A 321 19.90 17.06 20.62
N SER A 322 20.02 15.74 20.45
CA SER A 322 21.24 14.99 20.78
C SER A 322 22.43 15.45 19.94
N ASN A 323 23.65 15.28 20.47
CA ASN A 323 24.91 15.77 19.89
C ASN A 323 25.03 17.30 19.81
N ALA A 324 24.16 18.06 20.49
CA ALA A 324 24.40 19.48 20.69
C ALA A 324 25.54 19.67 21.69
N ALA A 325 26.51 20.52 21.37
CA ALA A 325 27.53 20.96 22.31
C ALA A 325 26.92 21.83 23.41
N ILE A 326 27.36 21.66 24.64
CA ILE A 326 26.90 22.36 25.83
C ILE A 326 28.09 22.95 26.56
N THR A 327 28.00 24.24 26.91
CA THR A 327 28.97 24.96 27.74
C THR A 327 28.25 25.69 28.88
N ALA A 328 29.02 26.26 29.79
CA ALA A 328 28.51 27.01 30.93
C ALA A 328 29.48 28.12 31.36
N THR A 329 28.95 29.12 32.07
CA THR A 329 29.73 30.09 32.84
C THR A 329 29.27 30.07 34.30
N ALA A 330 30.11 30.55 35.21
CA ALA A 330 29.75 30.78 36.61
C ALA A 330 30.00 32.25 36.97
N THR A 331 29.00 32.92 37.53
CA THR A 331 29.12 34.27 38.08
C THR A 331 29.05 34.21 39.59
N ASP A 332 30.08 34.72 40.25
CA ASP A 332 30.10 34.86 41.70
C ASP A 332 29.13 35.97 42.12
N TRP A 333 28.12 35.66 42.94
CA TRP A 333 27.09 36.65 43.27
C TRP A 333 27.60 37.77 44.18
N THR A 334 28.71 37.55 44.91
CA THR A 334 29.29 38.55 45.81
C THR A 334 30.31 39.43 45.13
N THR A 335 31.22 38.88 44.32
CA THR A 335 32.15 39.74 43.57
C THR A 335 31.58 40.25 42.26
N GLN A 336 30.54 39.62 41.72
CA GLN A 336 29.99 39.88 40.39
C GLN A 336 30.93 39.51 39.24
N ASP A 337 31.94 38.68 39.49
CA ASP A 337 32.87 38.23 38.46
C ASP A 337 32.34 36.97 37.75
N THR A 338 32.26 37.00 36.42
CA THR A 338 31.96 35.81 35.60
C THR A 338 33.24 35.08 35.17
N SER A 339 33.20 33.76 35.16
CA SER A 339 34.25 32.88 34.64
C SER A 339 34.36 32.95 33.10
N GLU A 340 35.43 32.41 32.55
CA GLU A 340 35.43 32.00 31.13
C GLU A 340 34.39 30.89 30.89
N PHE A 341 34.15 30.54 29.61
CA PHE A 341 33.29 29.41 29.27
C PHE A 341 33.94 28.07 29.60
N ALA A 342 33.12 27.14 30.11
CA ALA A 342 33.47 25.75 30.29
C ALA A 342 33.83 25.05 28.96
N ALA A 343 34.65 24.01 29.05
CA ALA A 343 34.86 23.10 27.93
C ALA A 343 33.53 22.49 27.48
N ASN A 344 33.33 22.41 26.16
CA ASN A 344 32.12 21.84 25.60
C ASN A 344 32.01 20.36 25.91
N ILE A 345 30.85 19.91 26.36
CA ILE A 345 30.48 18.49 26.31
C ILE A 345 29.34 18.28 25.32
N LEU A 346 29.36 17.15 24.63
CA LEU A 346 28.25 16.78 23.76
C LEU A 346 27.10 16.24 24.62
N SER A 347 25.91 16.77 24.40
CA SER A 347 24.69 16.18 24.93
C SER A 347 24.49 14.79 24.32
N LYS A 348 24.43 13.77 25.18
CA LYS A 348 24.18 12.38 24.79
C LYS A 348 22.80 11.98 25.26
N ARG A 349 22.13 11.15 24.46
CA ARG A 349 21.07 10.30 25.02
C ARG A 349 21.78 9.11 25.66
N THR A 350 21.43 8.73 26.88
CA THR A 350 21.84 7.45 27.45
C THR A 350 20.91 6.43 26.82
N GLY A 351 21.36 5.36 26.21
CA GLY A 351 20.45 4.29 25.78
C GLY A 351 20.17 3.27 26.89
N GLY A 352 19.70 2.09 26.51
CA GLY A 352 19.27 1.05 27.44
C GLY A 352 19.72 -0.34 26.98
N THR A 353 19.32 -1.36 27.74
CA THR A 353 19.55 -2.76 27.37
C THR A 353 18.30 -3.38 26.80
N VAL A 354 18.41 -4.07 25.66
CA VAL A 354 17.29 -4.82 25.07
C VAL A 354 17.54 -6.30 25.26
N HIS A 355 16.59 -7.00 25.85
CA HIS A 355 16.65 -8.43 26.10
C HIS A 355 15.54 -9.16 25.36
N GLY A 356 15.87 -10.34 24.87
CA GLY A 356 14.95 -11.19 24.14
C GLY A 356 15.42 -12.63 24.06
N VAL A 357 14.59 -13.45 23.45
CA VAL A 357 14.90 -14.86 23.19
C VAL A 357 14.65 -15.19 21.73
N VAL A 358 15.50 -16.03 21.15
CA VAL A 358 15.23 -16.76 19.91
C VAL A 358 14.89 -18.18 20.33
N PHE A 359 13.72 -18.68 19.94
CA PHE A 359 13.20 -19.94 20.46
C PHE A 359 12.55 -20.80 19.39
N ARG A 360 12.41 -22.10 19.69
CA ARG A 360 11.68 -23.06 18.88
C ARG A 360 10.20 -22.88 19.08
N ASP A 361 9.57 -22.17 18.16
CA ASP A 361 8.13 -21.98 18.15
C ASP A 361 7.49 -23.20 17.46
N ASN A 362 7.10 -24.18 18.27
CA ASN A 362 6.60 -25.48 17.81
C ASN A 362 5.11 -25.39 17.43
N ASN A 363 4.38 -24.43 18.00
CA ASN A 363 2.95 -24.25 17.76
C ASN A 363 2.59 -22.99 16.95
N PHE A 364 3.61 -22.20 16.57
CA PHE A 364 3.57 -21.05 15.67
C PHE A 364 2.78 -19.86 16.17
N ASN A 365 2.60 -19.74 17.49
CA ASN A 365 1.87 -18.61 18.07
C ASN A 365 2.76 -17.37 18.29
N GLY A 366 4.08 -17.47 18.01
CA GLY A 366 5.04 -16.39 18.20
C GLY A 366 5.35 -16.06 19.66
N ILE A 367 4.90 -16.88 20.60
CA ILE A 367 5.10 -16.77 22.05
C ILE A 367 5.86 -18.00 22.50
N GLN A 368 6.90 -17.82 23.33
CA GLN A 368 7.62 -18.98 23.86
C GLN A 368 6.79 -19.69 24.94
N ASP A 369 6.21 -20.83 24.59
CA ASP A 369 5.41 -21.66 25.49
C ASP A 369 6.25 -22.68 26.29
N ALA A 370 5.61 -23.29 27.30
CA ALA A 370 6.23 -24.38 28.05
C ALA A 370 6.50 -25.59 27.12
N GLY A 371 7.78 -25.96 26.98
CA GLY A 371 8.22 -27.03 26.07
C GLY A 371 8.90 -26.52 24.79
N GLU A 372 9.01 -25.20 24.62
CA GLU A 372 9.66 -24.56 23.48
C GLU A 372 11.08 -24.08 23.83
N PRO A 373 12.13 -24.87 23.52
CA PRO A 373 13.50 -24.52 23.92
C PRO A 373 14.04 -23.32 23.12
N GLY A 374 14.91 -22.54 23.76
CA GLY A 374 15.70 -21.52 23.08
C GLY A 374 16.65 -22.07 22.02
N ILE A 375 16.97 -21.28 21.01
CA ILE A 375 17.89 -21.62 19.92
C ILE A 375 19.22 -20.89 20.15
N ALA A 376 20.26 -21.65 20.44
CA ALA A 376 21.60 -21.13 20.68
C ALA A 376 22.31 -20.68 19.38
N ASN A 377 23.21 -19.71 19.51
CA ASN A 377 24.04 -19.17 18.42
C ASN A 377 23.24 -18.54 17.25
N ALA A 378 21.95 -18.27 17.43
CA ALA A 378 21.17 -17.46 16.51
C ALA A 378 21.68 -16.02 16.54
N GLN A 379 21.77 -15.37 15.37
CA GLN A 379 22.25 -13.99 15.27
C GLN A 379 21.10 -13.01 15.13
N VAL A 380 21.09 -11.98 15.98
CA VAL A 380 20.12 -10.88 15.99
C VAL A 380 20.90 -9.58 15.80
N TYR A 381 20.40 -8.66 14.98
CA TYR A 381 21.04 -7.37 14.71
C TYR A 381 20.06 -6.19 14.81
N VAL A 382 20.62 -5.00 14.98
CA VAL A 382 19.90 -3.71 14.93
C VAL A 382 19.84 -3.26 13.48
N ASP A 383 18.62 -3.19 12.93
CA ASP A 383 18.34 -2.70 11.57
C ASP A 383 18.25 -1.17 11.60
N ALA A 384 19.42 -0.54 11.48
CA ALA A 384 19.60 0.89 11.68
C ALA A 384 19.20 1.71 10.45
N ASP A 385 19.34 1.13 9.25
CA ASP A 385 18.99 1.77 7.98
C ASP A 385 17.58 1.40 7.47
N GLY A 386 16.91 0.45 8.13
CA GLY A 386 15.54 0.03 7.82
C GLY A 386 15.41 -0.81 6.56
N ASN A 387 16.51 -1.37 6.07
CA ASN A 387 16.54 -2.14 4.83
C ASN A 387 16.20 -3.63 5.02
N ASN A 388 16.02 -4.09 6.27
CA ASN A 388 15.72 -5.48 6.66
C ASN A 388 16.80 -6.51 6.27
N THR A 389 18.02 -6.07 6.03
CA THR A 389 19.21 -6.89 5.77
C THR A 389 20.35 -6.42 6.67
N PHE A 390 21.31 -7.29 6.97
CA PHE A 390 22.44 -6.88 7.80
C PHE A 390 23.44 -6.10 6.95
N SER A 391 23.70 -4.85 7.36
CA SER A 391 24.65 -3.92 6.72
C SER A 391 25.95 -3.80 7.52
N GLU A 392 27.06 -3.52 6.83
CA GLU A 392 28.35 -3.25 7.49
C GLU A 392 28.23 -2.01 8.41
N GLY A 393 28.55 -2.19 9.70
CA GLY A 393 28.42 -1.14 10.72
C GLY A 393 27.22 -1.30 11.66
N GLU A 394 26.30 -2.24 11.39
CA GLU A 394 25.20 -2.54 12.31
C GLU A 394 25.65 -3.41 13.49
N ILE A 395 24.96 -3.25 14.63
CA ILE A 395 25.26 -4.02 15.85
C ILE A 395 24.59 -5.39 15.74
N ILE A 396 25.36 -6.46 15.93
CA ILE A 396 24.88 -7.85 15.89
C ILE A 396 25.34 -8.61 17.14
N VAL A 397 24.48 -9.46 17.69
CA VAL A 397 24.77 -10.32 18.83
C VAL A 397 24.31 -11.75 18.56
N SER A 398 24.94 -12.72 19.23
CA SER A 398 24.54 -14.13 19.17
C SER A 398 23.83 -14.54 20.46
N THR A 399 22.83 -15.42 20.35
CA THR A 399 22.13 -15.97 21.49
C THR A 399 22.97 -16.98 22.28
N ASN A 400 22.75 -17.05 23.60
CA ASN A 400 23.39 -18.03 24.49
C ASN A 400 22.77 -19.44 24.36
N SER A 401 23.20 -20.41 25.17
CA SER A 401 22.68 -21.79 25.16
C SER A 401 21.19 -21.93 25.49
N LEU A 402 20.59 -20.91 26.11
CA LEU A 402 19.16 -20.82 26.43
C LEU A 402 18.38 -20.00 25.38
N GLY A 403 19.03 -19.59 24.29
CA GLY A 403 18.43 -18.76 23.24
C GLY A 403 18.30 -17.29 23.57
N GLU A 404 18.86 -16.81 24.69
CA GLU A 404 18.73 -15.42 25.12
C GLU A 404 19.76 -14.53 24.45
N PHE A 405 19.36 -13.30 24.07
CA PHE A 405 20.26 -12.25 23.61
C PHE A 405 20.10 -10.96 24.42
N MET A 406 21.16 -10.14 24.40
CA MET A 406 21.16 -8.81 25.01
C MET A 406 21.90 -7.82 24.11
N PHE A 407 21.26 -6.69 23.80
CA PHE A 407 21.92 -5.51 23.24
C PHE A 407 22.15 -4.48 24.34
N THR A 408 23.30 -3.81 24.30
CA THR A 408 23.51 -2.54 24.98
C THR A 408 23.50 -1.45 23.92
N LEU A 409 22.48 -0.60 23.93
CA LEU A 409 22.34 0.50 22.98
C LEU A 409 22.77 1.78 23.65
N GLU A 410 23.63 2.55 23.01
CA GLU A 410 24.24 3.73 23.63
C GLU A 410 23.36 4.98 23.60
N ASN A 411 22.29 4.98 22.78
CA ASN A 411 21.42 6.14 22.57
C ASN A 411 19.93 5.80 22.80
N ASP A 412 19.15 6.81 23.22
CA ASP A 412 17.69 6.73 23.18
C ASP A 412 17.18 6.85 21.76
N GLY A 413 16.23 6.02 21.40
CA GLY A 413 15.67 6.00 20.06
C GLY A 413 14.62 4.92 19.87
N ASN A 414 13.98 4.94 18.72
CA ASN A 414 13.19 3.80 18.27
C ASN A 414 14.11 2.88 17.48
N TYR A 415 14.20 1.63 17.92
CA TYR A 415 15.07 0.62 17.34
C TYR A 415 14.24 -0.48 16.70
N SER A 416 14.73 -0.97 15.56
CA SER A 416 14.22 -2.18 14.91
C SER A 416 15.25 -3.28 15.09
N LEU A 417 14.81 -4.46 15.53
CA LEU A 417 15.66 -5.65 15.56
C LEU A 417 15.24 -6.63 14.48
N ARG A 418 16.21 -7.34 13.94
CA ARG A 418 16.04 -8.40 12.94
C ARG A 418 16.88 -9.60 13.33
N GLN A 419 16.45 -10.77 12.88
CA GLN A 419 17.17 -12.01 13.06
C GLN A 419 17.73 -12.45 11.71
N LEU A 420 18.98 -12.88 11.67
CA LEU A 420 19.51 -13.55 10.48
C LEU A 420 18.85 -14.92 10.30
N PRO A 421 18.66 -15.40 9.05
CA PRO A 421 18.14 -16.72 8.79
C PRO A 421 18.95 -17.80 9.53
N ILE A 422 18.25 -18.74 10.17
CA ILE A 422 18.87 -19.91 10.78
C ILE A 422 18.64 -21.10 9.84
N GLU A 423 19.71 -21.79 9.48
CA GLU A 423 19.64 -22.99 8.64
C GLU A 423 18.74 -24.06 9.29
N GLY A 424 17.83 -24.64 8.51
CA GLY A 424 16.87 -25.63 9.00
C GLY A 424 15.74 -25.05 9.85
N PHE A 425 15.56 -23.72 9.86
CA PHE A 425 14.43 -23.07 10.49
C PHE A 425 13.73 -22.06 9.57
N THR A 426 12.45 -21.81 9.84
CA THR A 426 11.72 -20.65 9.34
C THR A 426 11.22 -19.81 10.50
N THR A 427 11.43 -18.50 10.45
CA THR A 427 10.94 -17.56 11.46
C THR A 427 9.41 -17.50 11.43
N THR A 428 8.78 -17.60 12.59
CA THR A 428 7.31 -17.64 12.78
C THR A 428 6.77 -16.31 13.33
N THR A 429 7.61 -15.54 14.02
CA THR A 429 7.26 -14.18 14.46
C THR A 429 7.39 -13.17 13.33
N PRO A 430 6.46 -12.21 13.19
CA PRO A 430 6.63 -11.09 12.26
C PRO A 430 7.82 -10.22 12.67
N PHE A 431 8.32 -9.39 11.75
CA PHE A 431 9.33 -8.40 12.10
C PHE A 431 8.79 -7.49 13.21
N PRO A 432 9.50 -7.40 14.36
CA PRO A 432 9.08 -6.51 15.43
C PRO A 432 8.99 -5.08 14.91
N PRO A 433 7.90 -4.34 15.21
CA PRO A 433 7.85 -2.91 14.92
C PRO A 433 8.95 -2.19 15.70
N ALA A 434 9.32 -1.00 15.23
CA ALA A 434 10.30 -0.19 15.94
C ALA A 434 9.80 0.12 17.36
N PHE A 435 10.64 -0.09 18.36
CA PHE A 435 10.29 0.06 19.77
C PHE A 435 11.20 1.08 20.46
N PRO A 436 10.69 1.85 21.44
CA PRO A 436 11.48 2.85 22.13
C PRO A 436 12.47 2.19 23.11
N VAL A 437 13.70 2.69 23.11
CA VAL A 437 14.71 2.45 24.13
C VAL A 437 14.98 3.79 24.80
N ILE A 438 14.93 3.78 26.14
CA ILE A 438 15.04 4.97 27.00
C ILE A 438 16.19 4.77 27.99
N GLY A 439 16.87 5.85 28.38
CA GLY A 439 18.10 5.79 29.15
C GLY A 439 18.00 5.00 30.44
N GLY A 440 18.84 3.97 30.55
CA GLY A 440 18.92 3.08 31.70
C GLY A 440 17.75 2.07 31.82
N THR A 441 16.85 1.98 30.84
CA THR A 441 15.76 0.98 30.88
C THR A 441 16.21 -0.38 30.37
N LYS A 442 15.60 -1.42 30.95
CA LYS A 442 15.64 -2.79 30.42
C LYS A 442 14.39 -3.03 29.58
N THR A 443 14.54 -3.02 28.27
CA THR A 443 13.47 -3.35 27.33
C THR A 443 13.40 -4.87 27.13
N THR A 444 12.22 -5.46 27.31
CA THR A 444 11.97 -6.91 27.19
C THR A 444 10.80 -7.18 26.24
N GLY A 445 10.55 -8.44 25.90
CA GLY A 445 9.40 -8.84 25.07
C GLY A 445 9.67 -8.75 23.56
N ILE A 446 10.91 -8.50 23.15
CA ILE A 446 11.34 -8.58 21.75
C ILE A 446 11.94 -9.95 21.53
N SER A 447 11.18 -10.89 20.98
CA SER A 447 11.61 -12.28 20.81
C SER A 447 11.33 -12.77 19.39
N PHE A 448 12.06 -13.80 18.97
CA PHE A 448 11.93 -14.37 17.63
C PHE A 448 11.63 -15.87 17.70
N GLY A 449 10.41 -16.22 17.31
CA GLY A 449 9.98 -17.60 17.17
C GLY A 449 10.49 -18.18 15.86
N ASN A 450 10.98 -19.41 15.90
CA ASN A 450 11.49 -20.11 14.74
C ASN A 450 11.04 -21.57 14.79
N ARG A 451 10.48 -22.07 13.70
CA ARG A 451 10.13 -23.48 13.58
C ARG A 451 11.17 -24.24 12.79
N VAL A 452 11.37 -25.51 13.15
CA VAL A 452 12.15 -26.43 12.31
C VAL A 452 11.49 -26.51 10.94
N THR A 453 12.24 -26.27 9.87
CA THR A 453 11.80 -26.63 8.52
C THR A 453 12.03 -28.12 8.34
N PRO A 454 10.98 -28.94 8.13
CA PRO A 454 11.17 -30.31 7.67
C PRO A 454 11.83 -30.22 6.29
N ASP A 455 13.08 -30.66 6.19
CA ASP A 455 13.83 -30.88 4.94
C ASP A 455 13.92 -29.70 3.96
N GLY A 456 14.05 -28.47 4.45
CA GLY A 456 14.26 -27.29 3.58
C GLY A 456 13.07 -26.93 2.68
N GLY A 457 11.88 -27.48 2.95
CA GLY A 457 10.65 -27.20 2.21
C GLY A 457 9.98 -25.88 2.61
N THR A 458 9.18 -25.33 1.70
CA THR A 458 8.35 -24.14 1.90
C THR A 458 7.38 -24.34 3.07
N PRO A 459 7.21 -23.34 3.96
CA PRO A 459 6.10 -23.24 4.91
C PRO A 459 4.77 -23.81 4.40
N SER A 460 4.27 -24.91 4.96
CA SER A 460 3.03 -25.55 4.51
C SER A 460 2.07 -25.90 5.67
N GLY A 461 0.78 -25.67 5.45
CA GLY A 461 -0.33 -26.10 6.31
C GLY A 461 -1.12 -27.21 5.62
N SER A 462 -2.20 -27.68 6.25
CA SER A 462 -3.07 -28.71 5.67
C SER A 462 -4.52 -28.28 5.59
N VAL A 463 -5.19 -28.69 4.51
CA VAL A 463 -6.64 -28.65 4.35
C VAL A 463 -7.16 -30.07 4.27
N SER A 464 -8.32 -30.34 4.87
CA SER A 464 -8.89 -31.68 4.95
C SER A 464 -10.40 -31.63 5.01
N GLY A 465 -11.02 -32.70 4.56
CA GLY A 465 -12.45 -32.89 4.54
C GLY A 465 -12.79 -34.33 4.21
N ILE A 466 -14.08 -34.64 4.20
CA ILE A 466 -14.64 -35.94 3.88
C ILE A 466 -15.33 -35.87 2.52
N VAL A 467 -15.10 -36.88 1.67
CA VAL A 467 -15.90 -37.11 0.47
C VAL A 467 -16.84 -38.28 0.73
N TYR A 468 -18.13 -38.07 0.53
CA TYR A 468 -19.18 -39.04 0.78
C TYR A 468 -20.21 -39.03 -0.34
N ARG A 469 -20.99 -40.10 -0.45
CA ARG A 469 -22.13 -40.20 -1.35
C ARG A 469 -23.38 -39.72 -0.62
N ASP A 470 -23.85 -38.54 -0.97
CA ASP A 470 -25.06 -37.92 -0.43
C ASP A 470 -26.30 -38.53 -1.10
N LEU A 471 -26.95 -39.47 -0.41
CA LEU A 471 -28.05 -40.25 -0.97
C LEU A 471 -29.37 -39.47 -1.06
N ASN A 472 -29.57 -38.49 -0.18
CA ASN A 472 -30.81 -37.72 -0.09
C ASN A 472 -30.66 -36.27 -0.60
N GLN A 473 -29.45 -35.89 -1.00
CA GLN A 473 -29.08 -34.64 -1.65
C GLN A 473 -29.28 -33.39 -0.76
N ASN A 474 -29.14 -33.54 0.56
CA ASN A 474 -29.34 -32.44 1.49
C ASN A 474 -28.03 -31.66 1.80
N SER A 475 -26.90 -32.05 1.19
CA SER A 475 -25.56 -31.46 1.41
C SER A 475 -25.02 -31.61 2.83
N VAL A 476 -25.58 -32.52 3.62
CA VAL A 476 -25.15 -32.85 4.98
C VAL A 476 -24.85 -34.34 5.02
N ARG A 477 -23.71 -34.70 5.58
CA ARG A 477 -23.38 -36.12 5.76
C ARG A 477 -24.30 -36.74 6.81
N ASP A 478 -25.19 -37.61 6.37
CA ASP A 478 -26.03 -38.44 7.21
C ASP A 478 -25.33 -39.77 7.57
N ALA A 479 -25.90 -40.50 8.55
CA ALA A 479 -25.32 -41.76 9.01
C ALA A 479 -25.29 -42.86 7.93
N ASP A 480 -26.23 -42.79 6.98
CA ASP A 480 -26.40 -43.78 5.92
C ASP A 480 -25.60 -43.43 4.65
N ASP A 481 -24.95 -42.26 4.59
CA ASP A 481 -24.18 -41.82 3.44
C ASP A 481 -22.82 -42.56 3.34
N PRO A 482 -22.57 -43.33 2.27
CA PRO A 482 -21.32 -44.05 2.08
C PRO A 482 -20.12 -43.12 1.91
N LEU A 483 -19.02 -43.39 2.61
CA LEU A 483 -17.74 -42.70 2.43
C LEU A 483 -17.06 -43.14 1.13
N LEU A 484 -16.39 -42.20 0.44
CA LEU A 484 -15.80 -42.46 -0.88
C LEU A 484 -14.27 -42.45 -0.83
N PRO A 485 -13.60 -43.62 -0.85
CA PRO A 485 -12.15 -43.72 -0.93
C PRO A 485 -11.61 -43.50 -2.35
N GLY A 486 -10.37 -43.03 -2.47
CA GLY A 486 -9.65 -42.87 -3.74
C GLY A 486 -10.04 -41.65 -4.58
N VAL A 487 -10.87 -40.74 -4.07
CA VAL A 487 -11.24 -39.48 -4.74
C VAL A 487 -10.10 -38.48 -4.59
N ARG A 488 -9.71 -37.81 -5.68
CA ARG A 488 -8.67 -36.76 -5.62
C ARG A 488 -9.28 -35.43 -5.18
N ALA A 489 -8.72 -34.83 -4.15
CA ALA A 489 -8.93 -33.43 -3.79
C ALA A 489 -7.71 -32.60 -4.22
N TYR A 490 -7.90 -31.38 -4.69
CA TYR A 490 -6.81 -30.52 -5.16
C TYR A 490 -7.08 -29.03 -4.89
N LEU A 491 -6.02 -28.22 -4.94
CA LEU A 491 -6.08 -26.78 -4.85
C LEU A 491 -6.01 -26.16 -6.25
N ASP A 492 -7.13 -25.62 -6.69
CA ASP A 492 -7.27 -25.01 -8.01
C ASP A 492 -6.61 -23.62 -8.01
N LEU A 493 -5.38 -23.55 -8.54
CA LEU A 493 -4.52 -22.37 -8.46
C LEU A 493 -4.81 -21.36 -9.56
N ASN A 494 -5.32 -21.81 -10.70
CA ASN A 494 -5.64 -20.99 -11.87
C ASN A 494 -7.15 -20.83 -12.09
N ASN A 495 -7.97 -21.41 -11.20
CA ASN A 495 -9.44 -21.38 -11.22
C ASN A 495 -10.04 -21.94 -12.52
N ASN A 496 -9.40 -22.94 -13.12
CA ASN A 496 -9.88 -23.59 -14.34
C ASN A 496 -10.76 -24.83 -14.05
N GLN A 497 -10.95 -25.18 -12.78
CA GLN A 497 -11.78 -26.31 -12.33
C GLN A 497 -11.31 -27.67 -12.81
N ARG A 498 -10.05 -27.80 -13.22
CA ARG A 498 -9.42 -29.06 -13.56
C ARG A 498 -8.17 -29.21 -12.73
N TYR A 499 -7.83 -30.45 -12.39
CA TYR A 499 -6.52 -30.70 -11.79
C TYR A 499 -5.45 -30.50 -12.86
N ASP A 500 -4.55 -29.55 -12.63
CA ASP A 500 -3.36 -29.38 -13.44
C ASP A 500 -2.12 -29.99 -12.78
N VAL A 501 -1.21 -30.50 -13.61
CA VAL A 501 0.09 -30.99 -13.14
C VAL A 501 0.83 -29.84 -12.44
N GLY A 502 1.10 -30.04 -11.14
CA GLY A 502 1.75 -29.04 -10.28
C GLY A 502 0.84 -28.41 -9.23
N GLU A 503 -0.46 -28.66 -9.28
CA GLU A 503 -1.38 -28.25 -8.22
C GLU A 503 -1.26 -29.16 -6.99
N PRO A 504 -1.26 -28.60 -5.76
CA PRO A 504 -1.31 -29.40 -4.54
C PRO A 504 -2.54 -30.29 -4.49
N THR A 505 -2.36 -31.57 -4.16
CA THR A 505 -3.43 -32.56 -4.18
C THR A 505 -3.28 -33.62 -3.08
N GLY A 506 -4.36 -34.35 -2.79
CA GLY A 506 -4.41 -35.49 -1.88
C GLY A 506 -5.58 -36.40 -2.23
N PHE A 507 -5.47 -37.69 -1.95
CA PHE A 507 -6.54 -38.66 -2.19
C PHE A 507 -7.29 -38.99 -0.90
N THR A 508 -8.59 -39.29 -1.01
CA THR A 508 -9.36 -39.78 0.12
C THR A 508 -8.92 -41.18 0.52
N ASN A 509 -8.81 -41.42 1.83
CA ASN A 509 -8.49 -42.73 2.40
C ASN A 509 -9.75 -43.63 2.50
N ALA A 510 -9.62 -44.80 3.13
CA ALA A 510 -10.72 -45.75 3.34
C ALA A 510 -11.93 -45.15 4.08
N ASP A 511 -11.70 -44.11 4.89
CA ASP A 511 -12.71 -43.38 5.65
C ASP A 511 -13.22 -42.14 4.90
N GLY A 512 -12.94 -42.02 3.59
CA GLY A 512 -13.35 -40.88 2.77
C GLY A 512 -12.63 -39.56 3.09
N VAL A 513 -11.62 -39.57 3.96
CA VAL A 513 -10.92 -38.35 4.40
C VAL A 513 -9.79 -38.03 3.43
N TYR A 514 -9.77 -36.82 2.87
CA TYR A 514 -8.62 -36.28 2.15
C TYR A 514 -7.81 -35.32 3.02
N THR A 515 -6.52 -35.16 2.70
CA THR A 515 -5.68 -34.11 3.26
C THR A 515 -4.72 -33.61 2.20
N ILE A 516 -4.68 -32.29 2.00
CA ILE A 516 -3.77 -31.63 1.05
C ILE A 516 -2.84 -30.71 1.83
N THR A 517 -1.54 -30.86 1.59
CA THR A 517 -0.52 -29.96 2.15
C THR A 517 -0.27 -28.82 1.17
N ALA A 518 -0.28 -27.57 1.66
CA ALA A 518 -0.19 -26.39 0.81
C ALA A 518 0.51 -25.22 1.48
N PRO A 519 1.13 -24.29 0.73
CA PRO A 519 1.75 -23.11 1.31
C PRO A 519 0.81 -22.28 2.18
N ILE A 520 1.31 -21.76 3.29
CA ILE A 520 0.53 -20.96 4.24
C ILE A 520 0.37 -19.50 3.80
N ASN A 521 -0.56 -18.77 4.42
CA ASN A 521 -0.87 -17.34 4.18
C ASN A 521 -1.38 -17.03 2.77
N ARG A 522 -1.98 -18.02 2.11
CA ARG A 522 -2.66 -17.87 0.83
C ARG A 522 -4.06 -18.46 0.92
N THR A 523 -4.99 -17.81 0.22
CA THR A 523 -6.34 -18.34 0.03
C THR A 523 -6.35 -19.23 -1.21
N TYR A 524 -6.94 -20.41 -1.06
CA TYR A 524 -7.06 -21.42 -2.11
C TYR A 524 -8.52 -21.80 -2.31
N LEU A 525 -8.83 -22.23 -3.54
CA LEU A 525 -10.06 -22.94 -3.84
C LEU A 525 -9.77 -24.44 -3.76
N VAL A 526 -10.33 -25.10 -2.76
CA VAL A 526 -10.27 -26.57 -2.63
C VAL A 526 -11.38 -27.16 -3.49
N ARG A 527 -11.03 -28.11 -4.34
CA ARG A 527 -11.94 -28.86 -5.21
C ARG A 527 -11.68 -30.35 -5.11
N ILE A 528 -12.58 -31.14 -5.68
CA ILE A 528 -12.38 -32.57 -5.92
C ILE A 528 -12.49 -32.87 -7.42
N GLU A 529 -11.70 -33.83 -7.87
CA GLU A 529 -11.89 -34.48 -9.16
C GLU A 529 -13.02 -35.50 -8.96
N SER A 530 -14.23 -35.11 -9.36
CA SER A 530 -15.42 -35.94 -9.20
C SER A 530 -15.20 -37.32 -9.82
N PRO A 531 -15.41 -38.41 -9.07
CA PRO A 531 -15.37 -39.75 -9.62
C PRO A 531 -16.39 -39.89 -10.75
N SER A 532 -16.05 -40.69 -11.77
CA SER A 532 -16.98 -40.99 -12.86
C SER A 532 -18.32 -41.45 -12.31
N GLN A 533 -19.42 -40.93 -12.86
CA GLN A 533 -20.79 -41.18 -12.41
C GLN A 533 -21.20 -40.52 -11.08
N LEU A 534 -20.41 -39.60 -10.51
CA LEU A 534 -20.79 -38.84 -9.31
C LEU A 534 -20.57 -37.34 -9.51
N THR A 535 -21.50 -36.49 -9.08
CA THR A 535 -21.39 -35.01 -9.15
C THR A 535 -21.61 -34.39 -7.77
N PRO A 536 -20.94 -33.27 -7.41
CA PRO A 536 -21.16 -32.61 -6.13
C PRO A 536 -22.62 -32.16 -5.95
N VAL A 537 -23.16 -32.39 -4.77
CA VAL A 537 -24.41 -31.81 -4.29
C VAL A 537 -24.12 -30.58 -3.43
N SER A 538 -22.96 -30.59 -2.75
CA SER A 538 -22.40 -29.45 -2.04
C SER A 538 -21.75 -28.44 -2.99
N GLN A 539 -21.35 -27.28 -2.47
CA GLN A 539 -20.60 -26.27 -3.23
C GLN A 539 -19.41 -26.84 -4.03
N ASP A 540 -19.23 -26.40 -5.28
CA ASP A 540 -18.19 -26.87 -6.22
C ASP A 540 -16.74 -26.59 -5.76
N ALA A 541 -16.57 -25.71 -4.78
CA ALA A 541 -15.29 -25.41 -4.16
C ALA A 541 -15.45 -24.82 -2.75
N TYR A 542 -14.45 -25.04 -1.90
CA TYR A 542 -14.28 -24.33 -0.64
C TYR A 542 -13.18 -23.27 -0.77
N SER A 543 -13.49 -22.01 -0.49
CA SER A 543 -12.47 -20.97 -0.32
C SER A 543 -11.91 -21.04 1.09
N VAL A 544 -10.61 -21.30 1.23
CA VAL A 544 -9.94 -21.46 2.52
C VAL A 544 -8.60 -20.75 2.53
N THR A 545 -8.33 -19.98 3.58
CA THR A 545 -6.98 -19.46 3.86
C THR A 545 -6.21 -20.52 4.61
N VAL A 546 -5.14 -21.05 4.00
CA VAL A 546 -4.29 -22.05 4.65
C VAL A 546 -3.41 -21.32 5.66
N THR A 547 -3.63 -21.61 6.94
CA THR A 547 -2.84 -21.05 8.06
C THR A 547 -1.94 -22.13 8.65
N ASP A 548 -0.81 -21.72 9.21
CA ASP A 548 0.19 -22.62 9.77
C ASP A 548 -0.29 -23.37 11.03
N GLY A 549 0.10 -24.64 11.19
CA GLY A 549 -0.10 -25.41 12.42
C GLY A 549 -1.53 -25.85 12.79
N ARG A 550 -2.57 -25.49 12.02
CA ARG A 550 -3.93 -26.03 12.20
C ARG A 550 -4.48 -26.62 10.90
N PRO A 551 -4.84 -27.91 10.88
CA PRO A 551 -5.60 -28.49 9.79
C PRO A 551 -6.90 -27.70 9.62
N GLN A 552 -7.12 -27.15 8.42
CA GLN A 552 -8.41 -26.56 8.07
C GLN A 552 -9.33 -27.72 7.68
N THR A 553 -10.24 -28.09 8.59
CA THR A 553 -11.11 -29.27 8.50
C THR A 553 -12.55 -28.89 8.13
N GLY A 554 -13.38 -29.88 7.78
CA GLY A 554 -14.82 -29.70 7.54
C GLY A 554 -15.13 -29.16 6.15
N LEU A 555 -14.18 -29.29 5.22
CA LEU A 555 -14.36 -28.96 3.81
C LEU A 555 -14.94 -30.19 3.09
N ASP A 556 -16.14 -30.61 3.52
CA ASP A 556 -16.70 -31.90 3.12
C ASP A 556 -17.43 -31.81 1.78
N PHE A 557 -17.21 -32.78 0.89
CA PHE A 557 -17.88 -32.86 -0.40
C PHE A 557 -18.89 -34.01 -0.40
N GLY A 558 -20.18 -33.65 -0.47
CA GLY A 558 -21.26 -34.61 -0.71
C GLY A 558 -21.44 -34.80 -2.22
N LEU A 559 -21.39 -36.04 -2.68
CA LEU A 559 -21.52 -36.41 -4.09
C LEU A 559 -22.80 -37.22 -4.33
N ARG A 560 -23.58 -36.91 -5.35
CA ARG A 560 -24.69 -37.77 -5.79
C ARG A 560 -24.34 -38.50 -7.07
N ALA A 561 -25.06 -39.59 -7.33
CA ALA A 561 -24.94 -40.29 -8.59
C ALA A 561 -25.40 -39.41 -9.77
N ILE A 562 -24.58 -39.39 -10.82
CA ILE A 562 -24.94 -38.84 -12.12
C ILE A 562 -25.80 -39.88 -12.81
N ASN A 563 -27.01 -39.48 -13.19
CA ASN A 563 -27.91 -40.32 -13.94
C ASN A 563 -27.48 -40.27 -15.41
N ARG A 564 -26.61 -41.20 -15.86
CA ARG A 564 -26.10 -41.22 -17.25
C ARG A 564 -27.18 -41.30 -18.33
N ASN A 565 -28.39 -41.74 -17.95
CA ASN A 565 -29.58 -41.71 -18.79
C ASN A 565 -29.99 -40.29 -19.23
N LEU A 566 -29.53 -39.22 -18.56
CA LEU A 566 -29.82 -37.84 -18.95
C LEU A 566 -28.96 -37.33 -20.13
N LEU A 567 -27.78 -37.92 -20.39
CA LEU A 567 -26.85 -37.47 -21.43
C LEU A 567 -26.99 -38.25 -22.74
N LEU A 568 -27.20 -39.57 -22.67
CA LEU A 568 -27.37 -40.44 -23.84
C LEU A 568 -28.82 -40.54 -24.32
N GLY A 569 -29.77 -40.01 -23.53
CA GLY A 569 -31.20 -40.17 -23.75
C GLY A 569 -31.70 -41.59 -23.47
N GLY A 570 -32.97 -41.72 -23.08
CA GLY A 570 -33.58 -43.02 -22.80
C GLY A 570 -34.12 -43.73 -24.05
N PRO A 571 -34.81 -44.87 -23.88
CA PRO A 571 -35.30 -45.69 -24.99
C PRO A 571 -36.49 -45.08 -25.74
N ARG A 572 -36.77 -43.79 -25.56
CA ARG A 572 -37.88 -43.08 -26.20
C ARG A 572 -37.34 -41.97 -27.09
N TYR A 573 -38.06 -41.65 -28.15
CA TYR A 573 -37.79 -40.49 -29.00
C TYR A 573 -39.08 -39.86 -29.50
N ALA A 574 -39.02 -38.56 -29.77
CA ALA A 574 -40.14 -37.81 -30.32
C ALA A 574 -39.91 -37.53 -31.80
N VAL A 575 -41.00 -37.51 -32.57
CA VAL A 575 -40.99 -37.15 -33.99
C VAL A 575 -42.04 -36.08 -34.26
N GLY A 576 -41.58 -34.91 -34.72
CA GLY A 576 -42.44 -33.78 -35.12
C GLY A 576 -42.50 -33.63 -36.63
N ALA A 577 -43.68 -33.30 -37.18
CA ALA A 577 -43.81 -33.00 -38.60
C ALA A 577 -43.06 -31.69 -38.95
N ASP A 578 -42.31 -31.68 -40.05
CA ASP A 578 -41.66 -30.47 -40.56
C ASP A 578 -42.68 -29.52 -41.26
N ALA A 579 -42.19 -28.40 -41.79
CA ALA A 579 -42.99 -27.38 -42.45
C ALA A 579 -43.94 -27.95 -43.53
N GLY A 580 -45.19 -27.46 -43.53
CA GLY A 580 -46.28 -27.92 -44.39
C GLY A 580 -47.12 -29.06 -43.79
N GLY A 581 -46.67 -29.69 -42.69
CA GLY A 581 -47.43 -30.72 -41.97
C GLY A 581 -48.32 -30.13 -40.86
N ALA A 582 -49.25 -30.95 -40.35
CA ALA A 582 -49.98 -30.62 -39.13
C ALA A 582 -49.03 -30.61 -37.92
N PRO A 583 -49.24 -29.75 -36.91
CA PRO A 583 -48.29 -29.57 -35.81
C PRO A 583 -48.43 -30.66 -34.74
N ILE A 584 -48.19 -31.90 -35.16
CA ILE A 584 -48.33 -33.11 -34.38
C ILE A 584 -46.95 -33.64 -34.01
N VAL A 585 -46.82 -34.12 -32.76
CA VAL A 585 -45.67 -34.87 -32.27
C VAL A 585 -46.10 -36.29 -31.94
N ARG A 586 -45.32 -37.28 -32.36
CA ARG A 586 -45.51 -38.70 -32.01
C ARG A 586 -44.32 -39.19 -31.19
N ILE A 587 -44.60 -39.85 -30.08
CA ILE A 587 -43.58 -40.45 -29.21
C ILE A 587 -43.50 -41.93 -29.51
N TYR A 588 -42.29 -42.45 -29.68
CA TYR A 588 -42.00 -43.85 -29.89
C TYR A 588 -41.08 -44.38 -28.79
N ALA A 589 -41.06 -45.70 -28.62
CA ALA A 589 -40.10 -46.38 -27.76
C ALA A 589 -39.38 -47.48 -28.53
N GLN A 590 -38.07 -47.56 -28.36
CA GLN A 590 -37.19 -48.58 -28.94
C GLN A 590 -37.44 -48.72 -30.45
N GLU A 591 -37.37 -49.94 -30.97
CA GLU A 591 -37.68 -50.28 -32.36
C GLU A 591 -39.19 -50.47 -32.62
N ASN A 592 -40.09 -49.98 -31.76
CA ASN A 592 -41.55 -50.16 -31.94
C ASN A 592 -42.10 -49.20 -33.01
N PRO A 593 -42.74 -49.72 -34.09
CA PRO A 593 -43.32 -48.88 -35.13
C PRO A 593 -44.61 -48.15 -34.72
N GLU A 594 -45.23 -48.51 -33.59
CA GLU A 594 -46.45 -47.88 -33.10
C GLU A 594 -46.14 -46.75 -32.09
N PRO A 595 -46.76 -45.57 -32.22
CA PRO A 595 -46.52 -44.47 -31.30
C PRO A 595 -47.12 -44.78 -29.93
N LEU A 596 -46.34 -44.55 -28.87
CA LEU A 596 -46.83 -44.58 -27.49
C LEU A 596 -47.86 -43.48 -27.22
N LEU A 597 -47.65 -42.31 -27.83
CA LEU A 597 -48.47 -41.13 -27.62
C LEU A 597 -48.45 -40.23 -28.86
N THR A 598 -49.56 -39.55 -29.13
CA THR A 598 -49.67 -38.52 -30.17
C THR A 598 -50.19 -37.23 -29.56
N ILE A 599 -49.48 -36.13 -29.77
CA ILE A 599 -49.74 -34.83 -29.18
C ILE A 599 -49.98 -33.80 -30.30
N GLN A 600 -51.05 -33.02 -30.19
CA GLN A 600 -51.21 -31.81 -31.00
C GLN A 600 -50.50 -30.64 -30.28
N ALA A 601 -49.30 -30.31 -30.73
CA ALA A 601 -48.42 -29.36 -30.02
C ALA A 601 -48.86 -27.89 -30.19
N PHE A 602 -49.40 -27.54 -31.36
CA PHE A 602 -49.82 -26.16 -31.65
C PHE A 602 -51.21 -26.13 -32.29
N ASP A 603 -51.71 -24.91 -32.49
CA ASP A 603 -52.97 -24.67 -33.20
C ASP A 603 -52.98 -25.42 -34.54
N SER A 604 -54.08 -26.09 -34.86
CA SER A 604 -54.21 -26.92 -36.08
C SER A 604 -53.90 -26.18 -37.39
N GLN A 605 -54.00 -24.85 -37.41
CA GLN A 605 -53.69 -24.04 -38.58
C GLN A 605 -52.19 -23.74 -38.73
N PHE A 606 -51.39 -23.98 -37.70
CA PHE A 606 -49.95 -23.77 -37.74
C PHE A 606 -49.26 -24.88 -38.54
N THR A 607 -48.53 -24.48 -39.59
CA THR A 607 -47.82 -25.41 -40.49
C THR A 607 -46.32 -25.10 -40.60
N GLY A 608 -45.76 -24.33 -39.66
CA GLY A 608 -44.33 -23.99 -39.62
C GLY A 608 -43.40 -25.14 -39.21
N GLY A 609 -43.98 -26.29 -38.86
CA GLY A 609 -43.29 -27.49 -38.39
C GLY A 609 -42.98 -27.44 -36.88
N VAL A 610 -42.77 -28.62 -36.31
CA VAL A 610 -42.50 -28.81 -34.87
C VAL A 610 -41.10 -29.42 -34.71
N ARG A 611 -40.19 -28.66 -34.07
CA ARG A 611 -38.89 -29.17 -33.65
C ARG A 611 -39.06 -29.76 -32.25
N VAL A 612 -38.42 -30.90 -32.01
CA VAL A 612 -38.66 -31.69 -30.80
C VAL A 612 -37.36 -32.03 -30.10
N ALA A 613 -37.42 -32.08 -28.77
CA ALA A 613 -36.42 -32.66 -27.89
C ALA A 613 -37.15 -33.36 -26.74
N MET A 614 -36.46 -34.23 -26.00
CA MET A 614 -37.05 -34.87 -24.83
C MET A 614 -36.16 -34.80 -23.60
N GLY A 615 -36.78 -34.67 -22.43
CA GLY A 615 -36.10 -34.57 -21.15
C GLY A 615 -37.11 -34.61 -20.01
N ASP A 616 -36.77 -35.22 -18.88
CA ASP A 616 -37.65 -35.31 -17.71
C ASP A 616 -37.61 -33.99 -16.92
N VAL A 617 -38.69 -33.20 -16.97
CA VAL A 617 -38.81 -31.92 -16.26
C VAL A 617 -39.69 -32.03 -15.00
N ASN A 618 -40.61 -33.00 -14.97
CA ASN A 618 -41.54 -33.22 -13.85
C ASN A 618 -41.01 -34.23 -12.80
N ARG A 619 -39.89 -34.90 -13.08
CA ARG A 619 -39.21 -35.94 -12.28
C ARG A 619 -40.04 -37.20 -12.04
N ASP A 620 -40.88 -37.59 -13.00
CA ASP A 620 -41.64 -38.85 -12.93
C ASP A 620 -40.84 -40.06 -13.45
N GLY A 621 -39.63 -39.84 -13.98
CA GLY A 621 -38.75 -40.87 -14.55
C GLY A 621 -39.04 -41.18 -16.02
N ILE A 622 -39.99 -40.49 -16.64
CA ILE A 622 -40.34 -40.56 -18.06
C ILE A 622 -39.96 -39.23 -18.73
N PRO A 623 -39.16 -39.24 -19.81
CA PRO A 623 -38.83 -38.00 -20.52
C PRO A 623 -40.07 -37.29 -21.10
N ASP A 624 -40.19 -36.00 -20.81
CA ASP A 624 -41.21 -35.09 -21.33
C ASP A 624 -40.84 -34.56 -22.71
N VAL A 625 -41.84 -34.09 -23.47
CA VAL A 625 -41.68 -33.59 -24.83
C VAL A 625 -41.60 -32.08 -24.85
N PHE A 626 -40.48 -31.55 -25.33
CA PHE A 626 -40.29 -30.13 -25.63
C PHE A 626 -40.61 -29.89 -27.11
N ALA A 627 -41.77 -29.31 -27.40
CA ALA A 627 -42.21 -28.96 -28.74
C ALA A 627 -41.93 -27.48 -29.02
N ALA A 628 -40.95 -27.19 -29.88
CA ALA A 628 -40.57 -25.85 -30.30
C ALA A 628 -41.20 -25.46 -31.64
N ALA A 629 -41.77 -24.26 -31.70
CA ALA A 629 -42.41 -23.73 -32.89
C ALA A 629 -41.39 -23.40 -33.99
N GLY A 630 -41.66 -23.87 -35.21
CA GLY A 630 -40.96 -23.42 -36.41
C GLY A 630 -41.37 -22.03 -36.91
N PRO A 631 -40.82 -21.59 -38.06
CA PRO A 631 -41.11 -20.30 -38.65
C PRO A 631 -42.61 -20.03 -38.83
N GLY A 632 -43.04 -18.79 -38.60
CA GLY A 632 -44.41 -18.33 -38.84
C GLY A 632 -45.28 -18.17 -37.59
N ALA A 633 -44.85 -18.66 -36.43
CA ALA A 633 -45.48 -18.44 -35.12
C ALA A 633 -44.53 -17.68 -34.17
N PRO A 634 -45.04 -17.13 -33.04
CA PRO A 634 -44.17 -16.68 -31.95
C PRO A 634 -43.18 -17.80 -31.53
N PRO A 635 -42.00 -17.46 -30.97
CA PRO A 635 -40.95 -18.42 -30.63
C PRO A 635 -41.28 -19.19 -29.34
N GLU A 636 -42.38 -19.92 -29.36
CA GLU A 636 -42.90 -20.71 -28.24
C GLU A 636 -42.25 -22.10 -28.19
N VAL A 637 -41.92 -22.54 -26.97
CA VAL A 637 -41.63 -23.93 -26.62
C VAL A 637 -42.74 -24.38 -25.67
N ARG A 638 -43.42 -25.48 -26.00
CA ARG A 638 -44.46 -26.09 -25.16
C ARG A 638 -43.97 -27.42 -24.66
N VAL A 639 -44.06 -27.63 -23.35
CA VAL A 639 -43.58 -28.83 -22.67
C VAL A 639 -44.78 -29.69 -22.32
N TYR A 640 -44.77 -30.93 -22.77
CA TYR A 640 -45.84 -31.89 -22.55
C TYR A 640 -45.31 -33.09 -21.78
N ASP A 641 -46.08 -33.53 -20.80
CA ASP A 641 -45.82 -34.71 -20.01
C ASP A 641 -45.69 -35.95 -20.90
N GLY A 642 -44.54 -36.62 -20.84
CA GLY A 642 -44.18 -37.71 -21.74
C GLY A 642 -44.96 -39.01 -21.49
N GLN A 643 -45.65 -39.11 -20.35
CA GLN A 643 -46.48 -40.25 -19.98
C GLN A 643 -47.95 -40.04 -20.35
N THR A 644 -48.48 -38.83 -20.12
CA THR A 644 -49.91 -38.51 -20.19
C THR A 644 -50.28 -37.64 -21.38
N GLY A 645 -49.33 -36.89 -21.95
CA GLY A 645 -49.55 -35.91 -23.01
C GLY A 645 -50.17 -34.59 -22.55
N MET A 646 -50.26 -34.37 -21.24
CA MET A 646 -50.77 -33.11 -20.69
C MET A 646 -49.74 -32.00 -20.83
N LEU A 647 -50.19 -30.76 -21.10
CA LEU A 647 -49.31 -29.60 -21.14
C LEU A 647 -48.80 -29.28 -19.73
N ILE A 648 -47.49 -29.30 -19.53
CA ILE A 648 -46.81 -28.88 -18.31
C ILE A 648 -46.66 -27.35 -18.31
N GLY A 649 -46.21 -26.78 -19.42
CA GLY A 649 -45.97 -25.34 -19.50
C GLY A 649 -45.66 -24.83 -20.90
N THR A 650 -45.67 -23.50 -21.03
CA THR A 650 -45.33 -22.78 -22.27
C THR A 650 -44.30 -21.72 -21.96
N ILE A 651 -43.22 -21.68 -22.76
CA ILE A 651 -42.12 -20.75 -22.63
C ILE A 651 -41.99 -19.96 -23.92
N LEU A 652 -41.73 -18.65 -23.79
CA LEU A 652 -41.37 -17.80 -24.91
C LEU A 652 -39.83 -17.66 -24.97
N ALA A 653 -39.20 -18.33 -25.93
CA ALA A 653 -37.73 -18.46 -26.00
C ALA A 653 -37.02 -17.14 -26.36
N PHE A 654 -37.67 -16.30 -27.16
CA PHE A 654 -37.15 -15.02 -27.67
C PHE A 654 -38.25 -13.96 -27.72
N GLU A 655 -37.97 -12.79 -28.28
CA GLU A 655 -38.90 -11.67 -28.34
C GLU A 655 -40.23 -12.07 -29.03
N ALA A 656 -41.36 -11.66 -28.45
CA ALA A 656 -42.70 -12.07 -28.91
C ALA A 656 -43.02 -11.69 -30.37
N SER A 657 -42.26 -10.77 -30.98
CA SER A 657 -42.39 -10.37 -32.39
C SER A 657 -41.55 -11.21 -33.35
N PHE A 658 -40.60 -12.00 -32.86
CA PHE A 658 -39.78 -12.87 -33.68
C PHE A 658 -40.65 -13.99 -34.29
N ARG A 659 -40.41 -14.33 -35.56
CA ARG A 659 -41.21 -15.33 -36.31
C ARG A 659 -40.33 -16.34 -37.03
N GLY A 660 -39.02 -16.36 -36.73
CA GLY A 660 -38.05 -17.21 -37.40
C GLY A 660 -38.05 -18.67 -36.97
N GLY A 661 -38.74 -19.01 -35.88
CA GLY A 661 -38.75 -20.35 -35.29
C GLY A 661 -37.58 -20.59 -34.32
N VAL A 662 -37.64 -21.70 -33.59
CA VAL A 662 -36.71 -22.02 -32.49
C VAL A 662 -36.22 -23.46 -32.61
N PHE A 663 -34.91 -23.69 -32.53
CA PHE A 663 -34.34 -25.00 -32.26
C PHE A 663 -34.19 -25.22 -30.76
N ILE A 664 -34.31 -26.48 -30.36
CA ILE A 664 -34.35 -26.91 -28.95
C ILE A 664 -33.44 -28.12 -28.76
N SER A 665 -32.77 -28.18 -27.62
CA SER A 665 -32.14 -29.38 -27.06
C SER A 665 -32.29 -29.36 -25.55
N THR A 666 -32.05 -30.50 -24.89
CA THR A 666 -32.34 -30.71 -23.48
C THR A 666 -31.19 -31.43 -22.81
N ALA A 667 -30.84 -31.02 -21.60
CA ALA A 667 -29.91 -31.69 -20.68
C ALA A 667 -29.90 -30.97 -19.33
N ASP A 668 -29.44 -31.61 -18.26
CA ASP A 668 -29.31 -31.00 -16.93
C ASP A 668 -27.94 -30.29 -16.81
N PHE A 669 -27.91 -28.98 -17.05
CA PHE A 669 -26.69 -28.15 -17.05
C PHE A 669 -26.34 -27.62 -15.67
N ASN A 670 -27.35 -27.40 -14.82
CA ASN A 670 -27.16 -26.89 -13.46
C ASN A 670 -27.03 -28.02 -12.42
N PHE A 671 -27.18 -29.28 -12.85
CA PHE A 671 -27.19 -30.44 -11.97
C PHE A 671 -28.18 -30.23 -10.83
N ASP A 672 -29.44 -29.93 -11.11
CA ASP A 672 -30.49 -29.96 -10.10
C ASP A 672 -31.36 -31.23 -10.22
N GLY A 673 -31.16 -32.06 -11.26
CA GLY A 673 -31.93 -33.27 -11.52
C GLY A 673 -33.28 -33.01 -12.21
N VAL A 674 -33.57 -31.77 -12.60
CA VAL A 674 -34.56 -31.40 -13.61
C VAL A 674 -33.83 -31.21 -14.94
N THR A 675 -34.46 -31.61 -16.04
CA THR A 675 -33.88 -31.33 -17.35
C THR A 675 -33.97 -29.84 -17.71
N ASP A 676 -32.83 -29.20 -17.94
CA ASP A 676 -32.73 -27.86 -18.53
C ASP A 676 -32.90 -27.92 -20.06
N PHE A 677 -33.02 -26.75 -20.68
CA PHE A 677 -33.20 -26.69 -22.12
C PHE A 677 -32.47 -25.53 -22.78
N VAL A 678 -31.96 -25.81 -23.97
CA VAL A 678 -31.16 -24.93 -24.80
C VAL A 678 -31.97 -24.52 -26.01
N VAL A 679 -32.11 -23.20 -26.22
CA VAL A 679 -32.84 -22.63 -27.35
C VAL A 679 -31.96 -21.75 -28.21
N SER A 680 -32.14 -21.85 -29.52
CA SER A 680 -31.51 -20.97 -30.51
C SER A 680 -32.53 -20.55 -31.57
N PRO A 681 -32.45 -19.32 -32.10
CA PRO A 681 -33.36 -18.88 -33.14
C PRO A 681 -32.96 -19.52 -34.48
N ASP A 682 -33.94 -19.75 -35.34
CA ASP A 682 -33.73 -20.24 -36.71
C ASP A 682 -33.69 -19.05 -37.70
N GLN A 683 -34.62 -18.96 -38.65
CA GLN A 683 -34.51 -18.06 -39.80
C GLN A 683 -34.56 -16.57 -39.41
N GLY A 684 -33.55 -15.79 -39.82
CA GLY A 684 -33.49 -14.36 -39.55
C GLY A 684 -33.01 -13.98 -38.14
N GLY A 685 -32.76 -14.96 -37.26
CA GLY A 685 -32.22 -14.75 -35.92
C GLY A 685 -30.69 -14.70 -35.90
N GLY A 686 -30.10 -14.08 -34.87
CA GLY A 686 -28.64 -14.12 -34.66
C GLY A 686 -28.15 -15.50 -34.22
N PRO A 687 -26.83 -15.78 -34.17
CA PRO A 687 -26.29 -17.03 -33.64
C PRO A 687 -26.34 -17.09 -32.11
N ARG A 688 -27.44 -16.61 -31.52
CA ARG A 688 -27.64 -16.54 -30.07
C ARG A 688 -28.09 -17.89 -29.54
N VAL A 689 -27.51 -18.31 -28.43
CA VAL A 689 -27.93 -19.49 -27.68
C VAL A 689 -28.26 -19.08 -26.26
N ARG A 690 -29.39 -19.59 -25.77
CA ARG A 690 -29.83 -19.42 -24.38
C ARG A 690 -30.01 -20.77 -23.73
N ILE A 691 -29.51 -20.92 -22.52
CA ILE A 691 -29.74 -22.08 -21.67
C ILE A 691 -30.63 -21.63 -20.52
N LEU A 692 -31.73 -22.34 -20.31
CA LEU A 692 -32.76 -22.02 -19.34
C LEU A 692 -32.93 -23.20 -18.38
N ASP A 693 -32.95 -22.88 -17.09
CA ASP A 693 -33.22 -23.85 -16.03
C ASP A 693 -34.63 -24.45 -16.21
N GLY A 694 -34.72 -25.77 -16.24
CA GLY A 694 -35.99 -26.49 -16.39
C GLY A 694 -36.95 -26.26 -15.22
N ASN A 695 -36.41 -26.01 -14.03
CA ASN A 695 -37.17 -25.87 -12.79
C ASN A 695 -37.66 -24.43 -12.58
N SER A 696 -36.74 -23.46 -12.62
CA SER A 696 -37.06 -22.04 -12.34
C SER A 696 -37.30 -21.18 -13.57
N LEU A 697 -36.96 -21.67 -14.78
CA LEU A 697 -36.88 -20.90 -16.03
C LEU A 697 -35.85 -19.75 -16.00
N ALA A 698 -34.98 -19.70 -14.99
CA ALA A 698 -33.88 -18.74 -14.93
C ALA A 698 -32.89 -18.99 -16.09
N THR A 699 -32.28 -17.92 -16.59
CA THR A 699 -31.23 -18.06 -17.62
C THR A 699 -29.93 -18.51 -16.98
N ILE A 700 -29.46 -19.68 -17.39
CA ILE A 700 -28.16 -20.27 -17.01
C ILE A 700 -27.05 -19.63 -17.84
N ALA A 701 -27.23 -19.52 -19.16
CA ALA A 701 -26.27 -18.90 -20.06
C ALA A 701 -26.97 -18.20 -21.24
N ASP A 702 -26.37 -17.12 -21.77
CA ASP A 702 -26.89 -16.36 -22.90
C ASP A 702 -25.74 -15.71 -23.68
N PHE A 703 -25.44 -16.23 -24.88
CA PHE A 703 -24.24 -15.86 -25.63
C PHE A 703 -24.38 -16.09 -27.14
N PHE A 704 -23.39 -15.67 -27.93
CA PHE A 704 -23.30 -16.01 -29.34
C PHE A 704 -22.48 -17.30 -29.55
N GLY A 705 -23.13 -18.35 -30.04
CA GLY A 705 -22.50 -19.64 -30.29
C GLY A 705 -21.60 -19.69 -31.53
N ILE A 706 -21.77 -18.73 -32.44
CA ILE A 706 -20.88 -18.49 -33.59
C ILE A 706 -20.36 -17.06 -33.48
N GLU A 707 -19.06 -16.87 -33.70
CA GLU A 707 -18.38 -15.57 -33.57
C GLU A 707 -18.63 -14.64 -34.77
N ASP A 708 -19.91 -14.35 -35.03
CA ASP A 708 -20.35 -13.33 -35.97
C ASP A 708 -21.64 -12.67 -35.46
N PRO A 709 -21.55 -11.56 -34.71
CA PRO A 709 -22.72 -10.85 -34.18
C PRO A 709 -23.67 -10.31 -35.26
N ASN A 710 -23.23 -10.20 -36.52
CA ASN A 710 -24.04 -9.71 -37.63
C ASN A 710 -24.71 -10.84 -38.43
N PHE A 711 -24.30 -12.09 -38.19
CA PHE A 711 -24.93 -13.24 -38.82
C PHE A 711 -26.41 -13.34 -38.42
N ARG A 712 -27.29 -13.61 -39.38
CA ARG A 712 -28.75 -13.69 -39.19
C ARG A 712 -29.36 -15.01 -39.69
N GLY A 713 -28.54 -16.06 -39.71
CA GLY A 713 -28.96 -17.40 -40.12
C GLY A 713 -29.46 -18.30 -38.99
N GLY A 714 -29.43 -17.81 -37.75
CA GLY A 714 -29.72 -18.61 -36.57
C GLY A 714 -28.61 -19.61 -36.23
N ALA A 715 -28.90 -20.48 -35.27
CA ALA A 715 -28.02 -21.59 -34.89
C ALA A 715 -28.84 -22.85 -34.63
N ARG A 716 -28.19 -24.01 -34.69
CA ARG A 716 -28.74 -25.31 -34.30
C ARG A 716 -27.89 -25.87 -33.19
N VAL A 717 -28.53 -26.40 -32.16
CA VAL A 717 -27.89 -26.89 -30.95
C VAL A 717 -28.05 -28.40 -30.83
N ALA A 718 -27.08 -29.04 -30.19
CA ALA A 718 -27.12 -30.44 -29.78
C ALA A 718 -26.26 -30.62 -28.52
N ILE A 719 -26.54 -31.67 -27.76
CA ILE A 719 -25.85 -31.98 -26.51
C ILE A 719 -25.08 -33.29 -26.64
N THR A 720 -23.93 -33.37 -25.98
CA THR A 720 -23.15 -34.60 -25.78
C THR A 720 -22.14 -34.39 -24.65
N ASP A 721 -21.56 -35.42 -24.05
CA ASP A 721 -20.39 -35.28 -23.17
C ASP A 721 -19.12 -35.58 -23.98
N ILE A 722 -18.62 -34.58 -24.72
CA ILE A 722 -17.56 -34.81 -25.72
C ILE A 722 -16.18 -35.00 -25.08
N ASN A 723 -16.00 -34.52 -23.84
CA ASN A 723 -14.73 -34.56 -23.12
C ASN A 723 -14.69 -35.65 -22.02
N ARG A 724 -15.79 -36.40 -21.83
CA ARG A 724 -15.97 -37.46 -20.84
C ARG A 724 -15.77 -36.96 -19.42
N ASP A 725 -16.44 -35.88 -19.09
CA ASP A 725 -16.40 -35.32 -17.76
C ASP A 725 -17.74 -35.44 -16.99
N ASP A 726 -18.66 -36.21 -17.57
CA ASP A 726 -20.03 -36.46 -17.13
C ASP A 726 -20.88 -35.15 -17.01
N VAL A 727 -20.46 -34.05 -17.66
CA VAL A 727 -21.21 -32.80 -17.82
C VAL A 727 -21.73 -32.68 -19.26
N PRO A 728 -22.97 -32.18 -19.48
CA PRO A 728 -23.44 -31.94 -20.84
C PRO A 728 -22.66 -30.80 -21.51
N ASP A 729 -21.94 -31.13 -22.58
CA ASP A 729 -21.32 -30.17 -23.48
C ASP A 729 -22.26 -29.75 -24.60
N LEU A 730 -22.02 -28.56 -25.15
CA LEU A 730 -22.91 -27.96 -26.14
C LEU A 730 -22.24 -27.91 -27.52
N LEU A 731 -22.84 -28.60 -28.49
CA LEU A 731 -22.49 -28.50 -29.90
C LEU A 731 -23.38 -27.47 -30.59
N ILE A 732 -22.78 -26.62 -31.42
CA ILE A 732 -23.48 -25.55 -32.13
C ILE A 732 -23.09 -25.55 -33.60
N ALA A 733 -24.09 -25.58 -34.48
CA ALA A 733 -23.92 -25.36 -35.91
C ALA A 733 -24.50 -24.02 -36.33
N ALA A 734 -23.82 -23.35 -37.27
CA ALA A 734 -24.39 -22.19 -37.94
C ALA A 734 -25.62 -22.61 -38.78
N GLY A 735 -26.67 -21.80 -38.73
CA GLY A 735 -27.90 -22.05 -39.49
C GLY A 735 -27.81 -21.57 -40.95
N PHE A 736 -28.91 -20.99 -41.44
CA PHE A 736 -29.07 -20.61 -42.84
C PHE A 736 -28.03 -19.59 -43.31
N GLY A 737 -27.28 -19.88 -44.38
CA GLY A 737 -26.23 -19.01 -44.93
C GLY A 737 -24.88 -19.09 -44.21
N GLY A 738 -24.76 -19.78 -43.08
CA GLY A 738 -23.53 -19.89 -42.29
C GLY A 738 -22.55 -20.97 -42.76
N GLY A 739 -22.98 -21.82 -43.70
CA GLY A 739 -22.24 -23.02 -44.09
C GLY A 739 -22.22 -24.09 -42.99
N PRO A 740 -21.58 -25.25 -43.21
CA PRO A 740 -21.54 -26.35 -42.25
C PRO A 740 -20.55 -26.08 -41.10
N ARG A 741 -20.58 -24.86 -40.53
CA ARG A 741 -19.69 -24.42 -39.45
C ARG A 741 -20.14 -25.01 -38.14
N VAL A 742 -19.23 -25.63 -37.40
CA VAL A 742 -19.50 -26.22 -36.09
C VAL A 742 -18.53 -25.68 -35.05
N ALA A 743 -19.05 -25.49 -33.84
CA ALA A 743 -18.32 -25.17 -32.61
C ALA A 743 -18.80 -26.08 -31.48
N ALA A 744 -17.94 -26.32 -30.49
CA ALA A 744 -18.27 -27.09 -29.28
C ALA A 744 -17.80 -26.33 -28.03
N PHE A 745 -18.62 -26.32 -26.99
CA PHE A 745 -18.40 -25.58 -25.75
C PHE A 745 -18.42 -26.50 -24.54
N ASP A 746 -17.53 -26.24 -23.60
CA ASP A 746 -17.42 -26.96 -22.33
C ASP A 746 -18.63 -26.63 -21.44
N GLY A 747 -19.42 -27.64 -21.11
CA GLY A 747 -20.61 -27.54 -20.28
C GLY A 747 -20.36 -26.87 -18.93
N ARG A 748 -19.19 -27.09 -18.31
CA ARG A 748 -18.82 -26.49 -17.01
C ARG A 748 -18.62 -24.98 -17.09
N SER A 749 -18.36 -24.46 -18.28
CA SER A 749 -18.27 -23.02 -18.53
C SER A 749 -19.61 -22.36 -18.77
N LEU A 750 -20.67 -23.13 -19.07
CA LEU A 750 -21.99 -22.65 -19.46
C LEU A 750 -22.89 -22.44 -18.24
N ARG A 751 -22.49 -21.50 -17.38
CA ARG A 751 -23.21 -21.15 -16.14
C ARG A 751 -23.31 -19.65 -15.94
N SER A 752 -24.17 -19.24 -15.01
CA SER A 752 -24.48 -17.82 -14.80
C SER A 752 -23.22 -17.01 -14.45
N GLY A 753 -22.98 -15.94 -15.20
CA GLY A 753 -21.84 -15.04 -15.00
C GLY A 753 -20.47 -15.56 -15.45
N ALA A 754 -20.38 -16.79 -15.98
CA ALA A 754 -19.15 -17.35 -16.54
C ALA A 754 -19.00 -17.01 -18.03
N THR A 755 -17.76 -17.05 -18.52
CA THR A 755 -17.45 -16.91 -19.95
C THR A 755 -17.46 -18.29 -20.59
N PRO A 756 -18.29 -18.52 -21.65
CA PRO A 756 -18.27 -19.78 -22.40
C PRO A 756 -16.89 -20.09 -22.97
N VAL A 757 -16.43 -21.32 -22.79
CA VAL A 757 -15.13 -21.82 -23.26
C VAL A 757 -15.37 -22.80 -24.40
N LYS A 758 -14.69 -22.58 -25.54
CA LYS A 758 -14.69 -23.51 -26.66
C LYS A 758 -13.64 -24.60 -26.47
N PHE A 759 -13.92 -25.82 -26.92
CA PHE A 759 -12.93 -26.88 -27.00
C PHE A 759 -11.93 -26.70 -28.14
N PHE A 760 -12.39 -26.12 -29.25
CA PHE A 760 -11.61 -25.92 -30.47
C PHE A 760 -12.16 -24.76 -31.30
N GLY A 761 -11.35 -24.26 -32.22
CA GLY A 761 -11.80 -23.24 -33.18
C GLY A 761 -12.84 -23.78 -34.16
N ASP A 762 -13.74 -22.91 -34.63
CA ASP A 762 -14.78 -23.27 -35.57
C ASP A 762 -14.21 -23.87 -36.86
N PHE A 763 -14.82 -24.94 -37.38
CA PHE A 763 -14.45 -25.54 -38.67
C PHE A 763 -15.66 -25.92 -39.50
N PHE A 764 -15.46 -26.16 -40.81
CA PHE A 764 -16.50 -26.65 -41.71
C PHE A 764 -16.48 -28.18 -41.77
N LEU A 765 -17.60 -28.79 -41.40
CA LEU A 765 -17.76 -30.25 -41.30
C LEU A 765 -18.05 -30.94 -42.66
N PHE A 766 -18.69 -30.21 -43.57
CA PHE A 766 -18.92 -30.63 -44.95
C PHE A 766 -18.29 -29.64 -45.92
N GLU A 767 -18.49 -29.90 -47.22
CA GLU A 767 -17.98 -29.06 -48.29
C GLU A 767 -18.39 -27.59 -48.06
N PRO A 768 -17.44 -26.64 -48.11
CA PRO A 768 -17.70 -25.23 -47.87
C PRO A 768 -18.64 -24.58 -48.89
N THR A 769 -19.16 -25.31 -49.88
CA THR A 769 -20.18 -24.88 -50.84
C THR A 769 -21.61 -25.08 -50.33
N LEU A 770 -21.80 -25.96 -49.32
CA LEU A 770 -23.07 -26.05 -48.60
C LEU A 770 -23.28 -24.75 -47.81
N ARG A 771 -24.46 -24.14 -47.90
CA ARG A 771 -24.75 -22.83 -47.26
C ARG A 771 -25.72 -22.91 -46.09
N ASN A 772 -26.56 -23.93 -45.99
CA ASN A 772 -27.69 -23.93 -45.05
C ASN A 772 -27.42 -24.76 -43.78
N GLY A 773 -26.16 -24.79 -43.36
CA GLY A 773 -25.74 -25.45 -42.13
C GLY A 773 -25.80 -26.98 -42.18
N VAL A 774 -25.70 -27.56 -40.99
CA VAL A 774 -25.88 -29.00 -40.71
C VAL A 774 -26.89 -29.17 -39.58
N TYR A 775 -27.48 -30.35 -39.45
CA TYR A 775 -28.19 -30.74 -38.23
C TYR A 775 -27.22 -31.53 -37.37
N LEU A 776 -27.08 -31.17 -36.10
CA LEU A 776 -26.16 -31.83 -35.17
C LEU A 776 -26.93 -32.76 -34.26
N ALA A 777 -26.25 -33.82 -33.84
CA ALA A 777 -26.57 -34.64 -32.69
C ALA A 777 -25.24 -35.10 -32.08
N GLY A 778 -25.26 -35.61 -30.85
CA GLY A 778 -24.06 -36.18 -30.26
C GLY A 778 -24.36 -37.26 -29.24
N GLY A 779 -23.41 -38.17 -29.09
CA GLY A 779 -23.51 -39.36 -28.25
C GLY A 779 -22.38 -40.33 -28.58
N ASP A 780 -22.04 -41.21 -27.65
CA ASP A 780 -20.96 -42.19 -27.81
C ASP A 780 -21.41 -43.33 -28.74
N ILE A 781 -20.95 -43.32 -30.00
CA ILE A 781 -21.36 -44.31 -31.00
C ILE A 781 -20.37 -45.47 -31.13
N ASP A 782 -19.09 -45.25 -30.83
CA ASP A 782 -18.05 -46.28 -30.91
C ASP A 782 -17.79 -47.02 -29.59
N GLY A 783 -18.30 -46.49 -28.48
CA GLY A 783 -18.25 -47.05 -27.13
C GLY A 783 -16.95 -46.78 -26.40
N ASP A 784 -16.20 -45.74 -26.78
CA ASP A 784 -14.94 -45.37 -26.12
C ASP A 784 -15.15 -44.55 -24.83
N GLY A 785 -16.40 -44.19 -24.55
CA GLY A 785 -16.85 -43.42 -23.40
C GLY A 785 -16.83 -41.92 -23.61
N PHE A 786 -16.42 -41.41 -24.77
CA PHE A 786 -16.51 -40.00 -25.14
C PHE A 786 -17.71 -39.81 -26.08
N GLY A 787 -18.42 -38.70 -25.91
CA GLY A 787 -19.51 -38.34 -26.81
C GLY A 787 -19.00 -37.93 -28.19
N ASP A 788 -19.55 -38.50 -29.25
CA ASP A 788 -19.15 -38.19 -30.63
C ASP A 788 -19.98 -37.08 -31.26
N LEU A 789 -19.41 -36.43 -32.28
CA LEU A 789 -20.10 -35.40 -33.07
C LEU A 789 -20.70 -36.06 -34.30
N VAL A 790 -22.03 -36.06 -34.40
CA VAL A 790 -22.77 -36.60 -35.54
C VAL A 790 -23.51 -35.49 -36.26
N ALA A 791 -23.40 -35.44 -37.59
CA ALA A 791 -24.05 -34.43 -38.39
C ALA A 791 -24.80 -34.97 -39.59
N GLY A 792 -25.96 -34.37 -39.79
CA GLY A 792 -26.80 -34.52 -40.97
C GLY A 792 -26.61 -33.34 -41.91
N GLY A 793 -26.55 -33.61 -43.22
CA GLY A 793 -26.61 -32.54 -44.22
C GLY A 793 -27.79 -31.59 -43.99
N GLY A 794 -27.57 -30.28 -44.01
CA GLY A 794 -28.64 -29.29 -43.91
C GLY A 794 -29.46 -29.17 -45.20
N PRO A 795 -30.48 -28.27 -45.24
CA PRO A 795 -31.31 -28.06 -46.42
C PRO A 795 -30.48 -27.73 -47.69
N GLY A 796 -30.75 -28.40 -48.80
CA GLY A 796 -29.95 -28.33 -50.03
C GLY A 796 -28.78 -29.32 -50.09
N GLY A 797 -28.43 -29.96 -48.97
CA GLY A 797 -27.49 -31.08 -48.89
C GLY A 797 -28.18 -32.45 -48.99
N GLY A 798 -27.42 -33.49 -49.31
CA GLY A 798 -27.94 -34.87 -49.29
C GLY A 798 -28.27 -35.35 -47.88
N PRO A 799 -29.01 -36.46 -47.72
CA PRO A 799 -29.32 -37.05 -46.42
C PRO A 799 -28.12 -37.84 -45.85
N ARG A 800 -26.94 -37.20 -45.87
CA ARG A 800 -25.67 -37.76 -45.44
C ARG A 800 -25.56 -37.65 -43.92
N VAL A 801 -25.27 -38.76 -43.27
CA VAL A 801 -24.85 -38.84 -41.88
C VAL A 801 -23.34 -38.93 -41.85
N PHE A 802 -22.71 -38.05 -41.10
CA PHE A 802 -21.26 -37.99 -40.94
C PHE A 802 -20.91 -37.83 -39.48
N ALA A 803 -20.14 -38.78 -38.94
CA ALA A 803 -19.74 -38.80 -37.53
C ALA A 803 -18.23 -38.69 -37.39
N LEU A 804 -17.79 -37.90 -36.41
CA LEU A 804 -16.39 -37.73 -36.04
C LEU A 804 -16.18 -38.14 -34.58
N SER A 805 -15.03 -38.76 -34.30
CA SER A 805 -14.65 -39.12 -32.93
C SER A 805 -14.47 -37.88 -32.07
N GLY A 806 -15.31 -37.77 -31.03
CA GLY A 806 -15.29 -36.66 -30.09
C GLY A 806 -13.96 -36.55 -29.36
N ARG A 807 -13.48 -37.70 -28.86
CA ARG A 807 -12.16 -37.82 -28.21
C ARG A 807 -11.05 -37.21 -29.04
N ARG A 808 -10.98 -37.56 -30.34
CA ARG A 808 -9.91 -37.09 -31.24
C ARG A 808 -10.03 -35.61 -31.55
N LEU A 809 -11.25 -35.09 -31.66
CA LEU A 809 -11.50 -33.65 -31.79
C LEU A 809 -10.99 -32.87 -30.56
N ILE A 810 -11.20 -33.39 -29.34
CA ILE A 810 -10.72 -32.76 -28.11
C ILE A 810 -9.20 -32.85 -27.99
N GLU A 811 -8.62 -34.04 -28.11
CA GLU A 811 -7.17 -34.29 -27.97
C GLU A 811 -6.33 -33.45 -28.94
N SER A 812 -6.87 -33.16 -30.12
CA SER A 812 -6.18 -32.42 -31.19
C SER A 812 -6.61 -30.95 -31.30
N SER A 813 -7.51 -30.48 -30.43
CA SER A 813 -8.12 -29.15 -30.52
C SER A 813 -8.70 -28.87 -31.92
N GLY A 814 -9.41 -29.87 -32.47
CA GLY A 814 -10.11 -29.84 -33.75
C GLY A 814 -9.24 -30.07 -34.99
N ALA A 815 -7.93 -30.32 -34.84
CA ALA A 815 -7.02 -30.56 -35.96
C ALA A 815 -7.19 -31.96 -36.58
N ASP A 816 -7.48 -32.98 -35.77
CA ASP A 816 -7.64 -34.37 -36.20
C ASP A 816 -9.12 -34.76 -36.25
N GLN A 817 -9.68 -34.84 -37.46
CA GLN A 817 -11.08 -35.22 -37.71
C GLN A 817 -11.17 -36.70 -38.11
N VAL A 818 -11.07 -37.59 -37.12
CA VAL A 818 -11.20 -39.04 -37.35
C VAL A 818 -12.67 -39.38 -37.61
N VAL A 819 -12.96 -39.87 -38.82
CA VAL A 819 -14.31 -40.28 -39.23
C VAL A 819 -14.68 -41.61 -38.58
N LEU A 820 -15.88 -41.66 -38.00
CA LEU A 820 -16.50 -42.87 -37.44
C LEU A 820 -17.61 -43.42 -38.34
N ALA A 821 -18.36 -42.54 -39.01
CA ALA A 821 -19.44 -42.93 -39.92
C ALA A 821 -19.57 -41.96 -41.09
N ASN A 822 -19.92 -42.49 -42.26
CA ASN A 822 -20.17 -41.69 -43.44
C ASN A 822 -21.08 -42.42 -44.44
N PHE A 823 -22.40 -42.20 -44.36
CA PHE A 823 -23.38 -42.94 -45.14
C PHE A 823 -24.62 -42.10 -45.47
N PHE A 824 -25.51 -42.59 -46.34
CA PHE A 824 -26.80 -41.92 -46.64
C PHE A 824 -27.97 -42.58 -45.88
N ALA A 825 -28.61 -41.83 -44.97
CA ALA A 825 -29.78 -42.29 -44.21
C ALA A 825 -31.12 -42.03 -44.95
N GLY A 826 -31.10 -42.15 -46.29
CA GLY A 826 -32.21 -41.79 -47.17
C GLY A 826 -31.83 -41.92 -48.63
N SER A 827 -32.65 -41.39 -49.54
CA SER A 827 -32.30 -41.40 -50.96
C SER A 827 -31.12 -40.46 -51.22
N SER A 828 -30.02 -40.96 -51.80
CA SER A 828 -28.86 -40.12 -52.15
C SER A 828 -29.19 -39.04 -53.21
N ALA A 829 -30.34 -39.13 -53.88
CA ALA A 829 -30.88 -38.11 -54.77
C ALA A 829 -31.60 -36.97 -54.02
N SER A 830 -32.02 -37.18 -52.78
CA SER A 830 -32.70 -36.17 -51.97
C SER A 830 -31.75 -35.01 -51.63
N ARG A 831 -32.31 -33.80 -51.53
CA ARG A 831 -31.58 -32.58 -51.12
C ARG A 831 -32.27 -31.87 -49.95
N GLY A 832 -33.17 -32.55 -49.25
CA GLY A 832 -33.83 -32.02 -48.05
C GLY A 832 -32.95 -32.02 -46.80
N GLY A 833 -31.76 -32.62 -46.87
CA GLY A 833 -30.94 -32.91 -45.70
C GLY A 833 -31.45 -34.10 -44.88
N ILE A 834 -30.90 -34.27 -43.68
CA ILE A 834 -31.35 -35.27 -42.70
C ILE A 834 -31.25 -34.67 -41.29
N ARG A 835 -32.31 -34.81 -40.49
CA ARG A 835 -32.35 -34.34 -39.09
C ARG A 835 -31.94 -35.50 -38.19
N LEU A 836 -31.20 -35.23 -37.12
CA LEU A 836 -30.63 -36.28 -36.29
C LEU A 836 -30.99 -36.05 -34.82
N SER A 837 -31.12 -37.16 -34.10
CA SER A 837 -31.06 -37.23 -32.64
C SER A 837 -30.28 -38.50 -32.28
N MET A 838 -29.73 -38.53 -31.07
CA MET A 838 -29.04 -39.69 -30.50
C MET A 838 -29.82 -40.16 -29.29
N LYS A 839 -30.03 -41.48 -29.17
CA LYS A 839 -30.70 -42.13 -28.03
C LYS A 839 -30.08 -43.49 -27.77
N ASP A 840 -29.93 -43.88 -26.51
CA ASP A 840 -29.71 -45.28 -26.15
C ASP A 840 -31.04 -46.05 -26.26
N LEU A 841 -31.33 -46.56 -27.47
CA LEU A 841 -32.61 -47.19 -27.77
C LEU A 841 -32.70 -48.62 -27.25
N ASP A 842 -31.58 -49.33 -27.18
CA ASP A 842 -31.54 -50.74 -26.75
C ASP A 842 -30.99 -50.97 -25.34
N GLY A 843 -30.56 -49.90 -24.66
CA GLY A 843 -30.16 -49.90 -23.25
C GLY A 843 -28.74 -50.41 -23.02
N ASP A 844 -27.90 -50.42 -24.04
CA ASP A 844 -26.53 -50.94 -23.98
C ASP A 844 -25.50 -49.87 -23.56
N ASN A 845 -25.94 -48.65 -23.26
CA ASN A 845 -25.15 -47.45 -22.98
C ASN A 845 -24.30 -46.95 -24.15
N ARG A 846 -24.64 -47.32 -25.38
CA ARG A 846 -24.15 -46.70 -26.61
C ARG A 846 -25.30 -45.96 -27.27
N ALA A 847 -24.99 -44.93 -28.02
CA ALA A 847 -26.01 -44.13 -28.67
C ALA A 847 -26.37 -44.67 -30.06
N GLU A 848 -27.66 -44.87 -30.33
CA GLU A 848 -28.19 -45.09 -31.68
C GLU A 848 -28.42 -43.76 -32.41
N ILE A 849 -28.15 -43.77 -33.71
CA ILE A 849 -28.47 -42.65 -34.58
C ILE A 849 -29.94 -42.75 -35.00
N VAL A 850 -30.76 -41.79 -34.58
CA VAL A 850 -32.14 -41.62 -35.07
C VAL A 850 -32.14 -40.55 -36.15
N ALA A 851 -32.50 -40.95 -37.36
CA ALA A 851 -32.54 -40.09 -38.54
C ALA A 851 -33.98 -39.76 -38.94
N GLY A 852 -34.26 -38.47 -39.17
CA GLY A 852 -35.53 -37.94 -39.66
C GLY A 852 -35.39 -37.41 -41.09
N ALA A 853 -36.28 -37.86 -41.97
CA ALA A 853 -36.26 -37.51 -43.38
C ALA A 853 -36.31 -35.99 -43.63
N GLY A 854 -35.53 -35.54 -44.61
CA GLY A 854 -35.60 -34.17 -45.14
C GLY A 854 -36.82 -33.94 -46.04
N THR A 855 -37.13 -32.67 -46.29
CA THR A 855 -38.18 -32.28 -47.24
C THR A 855 -37.96 -32.93 -48.61
N GLY A 856 -39.01 -33.56 -49.15
CA GLY A 856 -39.00 -34.22 -50.46
C GLY A 856 -38.63 -35.71 -50.42
N ASP A 857 -38.15 -36.24 -49.29
CA ASP A 857 -37.79 -37.68 -49.14
C ASP A 857 -38.86 -38.49 -48.37
N GLY A 858 -40.04 -37.89 -48.14
CA GLY A 858 -41.09 -38.48 -47.30
C GLY A 858 -41.10 -37.95 -45.88
N ALA A 859 -41.86 -38.60 -45.01
CA ALA A 859 -41.93 -38.30 -43.59
C ALA A 859 -41.65 -39.58 -42.79
N PHE A 860 -40.43 -40.11 -42.95
CA PHE A 860 -39.97 -41.32 -42.29
C PHE A 860 -38.93 -41.02 -41.21
N THR A 861 -38.77 -41.96 -40.29
CA THR A 861 -37.61 -42.05 -39.40
C THR A 861 -36.92 -43.40 -39.56
N ALA A 862 -35.61 -43.41 -39.36
CA ALA A 862 -34.80 -44.63 -39.35
C ALA A 862 -33.80 -44.59 -38.19
N ALA A 863 -33.59 -45.73 -37.53
CA ALA A 863 -32.62 -45.89 -36.45
C ALA A 863 -31.46 -46.80 -36.88
N PHE A 864 -30.24 -46.48 -36.47
CA PHE A 864 -29.02 -47.24 -36.80
C PHE A 864 -28.19 -47.48 -35.52
N ARG A 865 -27.75 -48.73 -35.30
CA ARG A 865 -26.89 -49.09 -34.16
C ARG A 865 -25.56 -48.37 -34.27
N GLY A 866 -25.13 -47.67 -33.22
CA GLY A 866 -23.80 -47.07 -33.15
C GLY A 866 -22.71 -48.10 -33.41
N SER A 867 -22.82 -49.28 -32.78
CA SER A 867 -21.89 -50.41 -32.97
C SER A 867 -21.80 -50.98 -34.39
N SER A 868 -22.74 -50.64 -35.27
CA SER A 868 -22.78 -51.11 -36.66
C SER A 868 -22.27 -50.09 -37.69
N VAL A 869 -22.07 -48.84 -37.27
CA VAL A 869 -21.56 -47.79 -38.17
C VAL A 869 -20.05 -47.92 -38.33
N THR A 870 -19.58 -47.69 -39.55
CA THR A 870 -18.15 -47.69 -39.87
C THR A 870 -17.84 -46.57 -40.86
N PRO A 871 -16.57 -46.12 -40.98
CA PRO A 871 -16.24 -44.95 -41.78
C PRO A 871 -16.55 -45.11 -43.28
N ASP A 872 -16.53 -46.35 -43.79
CA ASP A 872 -16.75 -46.67 -45.21
C ASP A 872 -17.97 -47.59 -45.44
N GLY A 873 -18.77 -47.87 -44.39
CA GLY A 873 -19.87 -48.83 -44.45
C GLY A 873 -21.24 -48.18 -44.60
N GLU A 874 -22.16 -48.89 -45.25
CA GLU A 874 -23.60 -48.57 -45.29
C GLU A 874 -24.32 -49.42 -44.24
N PRO A 875 -24.63 -48.87 -43.05
CA PRO A 875 -25.25 -49.63 -41.97
C PRO A 875 -26.69 -50.01 -42.32
N THR A 876 -27.11 -51.21 -41.87
CA THR A 876 -28.52 -51.60 -41.96
C THR A 876 -29.30 -50.92 -40.86
N SER A 877 -30.42 -50.28 -41.20
CA SER A 877 -31.32 -49.68 -40.20
C SER A 877 -31.94 -50.76 -39.32
N MET A 878 -31.91 -50.55 -38.01
CA MET A 878 -32.66 -51.36 -37.02
C MET A 878 -34.16 -51.25 -37.26
N LEU A 879 -34.59 -50.02 -37.51
CA LEU A 879 -35.97 -49.66 -37.76
C LEU A 879 -36.00 -48.63 -38.88
N ARG A 880 -36.98 -48.73 -39.78
CA ARG A 880 -37.36 -47.66 -40.70
C ARG A 880 -38.88 -47.65 -40.85
N MET A 881 -39.50 -46.50 -40.58
CA MET A 881 -40.95 -46.37 -40.60
C MET A 881 -41.43 -45.02 -41.13
N GLU A 882 -42.56 -45.03 -41.83
CA GLU A 882 -43.27 -43.81 -42.25
C GLU A 882 -44.10 -43.28 -41.07
N VAL A 883 -43.76 -42.11 -40.58
CA VAL A 883 -44.33 -41.52 -39.35
C VAL A 883 -45.57 -40.68 -39.66
N PHE A 884 -45.60 -40.02 -40.82
CA PHE A 884 -46.78 -39.28 -41.28
C PHE A 884 -47.13 -39.71 -42.71
N PRO A 885 -48.03 -40.70 -42.87
CA PRO A 885 -48.48 -41.15 -44.18
C PRO A 885 -48.99 -39.98 -45.02
N ASP A 886 -48.72 -40.01 -46.31
CA ASP A 886 -49.10 -38.97 -47.30
C ASP A 886 -48.46 -37.59 -47.11
N PHE A 887 -47.59 -37.42 -46.11
CA PHE A 887 -46.79 -36.21 -45.93
C PHE A 887 -45.38 -36.42 -46.50
N ARG A 888 -44.87 -35.40 -47.20
CA ARG A 888 -43.54 -35.41 -47.86
C ARG A 888 -42.63 -34.26 -47.39
N GLY A 889 -43.05 -33.49 -46.39
CA GLY A 889 -42.31 -32.31 -45.93
C GLY A 889 -41.10 -32.63 -45.04
N GLY A 890 -40.94 -33.88 -44.60
CA GLY A 890 -39.87 -34.31 -43.69
C GLY A 890 -40.31 -34.31 -42.22
N VAL A 891 -39.40 -34.68 -41.33
CA VAL A 891 -39.64 -34.72 -39.87
C VAL A 891 -38.43 -34.23 -39.08
N TYR A 892 -38.67 -33.70 -37.89
CA TYR A 892 -37.68 -33.53 -36.84
C TYR A 892 -37.75 -34.71 -35.87
N VAL A 893 -36.60 -35.11 -35.34
CA VAL A 893 -36.45 -36.18 -34.35
C VAL A 893 -35.73 -35.61 -33.14
N GLY A 894 -36.11 -36.06 -31.93
CA GLY A 894 -35.69 -35.45 -30.66
C GLY A 894 -35.52 -36.45 -29.54
#